data_AF-A0A1A8B8A0-F1
#
_entry.id   AF-A0A1A8B8A0-F1
#
_cell.length_a   1.000
_cell.length_b   1.000
_cell.length_c   1.000
_cell.angle_alpha   90.00
_cell.angle_beta   90.00
_cell.angle_gamma   90.00
#
_symmetry.space_group_name_H-M   'P 1'
#
loop_
_entity.id
_entity.type
_entity.pdbx_description
1 polymer ?
#
loop_
_entity_poly.entity_id
_entity_poly.type
_entity_poly.pdbx_seq_one_letter_code
_entity_poly.pdbx_strand_id
1 'polypeptide(L)'
;MYCRMFSDSCLSSDPPYWAAELPAQYKGRYRSNMLNGAQFVEALGRLGYPGTSSLKCSEFDWLFDCAPENLHFLRFVCRTLNRSNVLTAEEVAAFQELQKSGKPILDEGALSEVLKTAGASDGNILGPSSSSFAFAQEEDLTLEELRAELQVLNKEKELKQRRYNKLQVVTTSRADHELQLAAELDSNACSLKQVRASIGAENADTNSLLGVLTDEVSRLASHFPQKETKLSNTSMPQRPAVLLSQLSLDPYLHQEELNTKTLAAFTQKHFFEGISDIVETSCSDRFQILGVQSSEDAVEKETKCEDSAAELKRTEMARLQWAHIVAQHQLMQALAEEKSIKAGLDWLSETAGHTKSIYASSSLHVREAVSRKELEAVEVELEALLHGPVPAALRESARLLNVPVVRGDLALQLARQKYYTSRQDQVRDYLLRQKASFDLVLLAQEMELRRWKTCHEQLSEIEGRLLKEGKEATLRIESLAHPELAVNPRPNPIISSKDAAFSRLLQILKHNSGSGRVEPFRTYEALDQAAHSLVTNHQLLLDTLASARREQRYAAARLYGDCEMLHRAAYTEVQQLVLGPQVCPTASNDQDLLCPNAQELTLKLVEAETQMQNLQQVLQEILAEVKTKRSQLDRNPLLRRERELYIFFHLDARLLQKIVEDQEGKRQKQ
;
A
#
# COMPACT_ATOMS: atom_id res chain seq x y z
N MET A 1 -9.40 58.07 -0.41
CA MET A 1 -8.85 58.50 -1.70
C MET A 1 -8.51 57.24 -2.48
N TYR A 2 -9.37 56.84 -3.43
CA TYR A 2 -9.20 57.04 -4.90
C TYR A 2 -7.96 56.28 -5.41
N CYS A 3 -7.96 55.47 -6.47
CA CYS A 3 -8.89 55.11 -7.54
C CYS A 3 -8.04 54.23 -8.50
N ARG A 4 -8.56 53.23 -9.23
CA ARG A 4 -8.99 53.26 -10.65
C ARG A 4 -8.56 51.89 -11.22
N MET A 5 -9.46 51.05 -11.75
CA MET A 5 -10.16 51.12 -13.05
C MET A 5 -9.31 50.65 -14.23
N PHE A 6 -9.81 49.58 -14.88
CA PHE A 6 -9.68 49.20 -16.31
C PHE A 6 -8.27 48.83 -16.81
N SER A 7 -8.03 47.91 -17.75
CA SER A 7 -8.88 47.28 -18.77
C SER A 7 -8.07 46.23 -19.55
N ASP A 8 -8.78 45.20 -20.04
CA ASP A 8 -8.67 44.51 -21.34
C ASP A 8 -7.39 43.71 -21.69
N SER A 9 -7.49 42.47 -22.17
CA SER A 9 -8.20 42.15 -23.41
C SER A 9 -8.60 40.67 -23.53
N CYS A 10 -9.79 40.48 -24.08
CA CYS A 10 -10.44 39.24 -24.51
C CYS A 10 -9.69 38.46 -25.61
N LEU A 11 -9.99 37.15 -25.75
CA LEU A 11 -10.61 36.58 -26.97
C LEU A 11 -10.92 35.08 -26.83
N SER A 12 -12.21 34.74 -27.07
CA SER A 12 -12.75 33.47 -27.62
C SER A 12 -12.83 32.25 -26.67
N SER A 13 -13.93 31.48 -26.51
CA SER A 13 -15.29 31.47 -27.09
C SER A 13 -16.19 30.66 -26.13
N ASP A 14 -17.39 31.18 -25.86
CA ASP A 14 -18.66 30.53 -25.49
C ASP A 14 -18.74 29.39 -24.45
N PRO A 15 -19.40 29.63 -23.29
CA PRO A 15 -20.04 28.60 -22.47
C PRO A 15 -21.51 28.33 -22.87
N PRO A 16 -22.01 27.09 -22.73
CA PRO A 16 -23.37 26.71 -23.09
C PRO A 16 -24.42 27.10 -22.03
N TYR A 17 -25.34 27.98 -22.42
CA TYR A 17 -26.79 27.73 -22.50
C TYR A 17 -27.56 26.98 -21.38
N TRP A 18 -27.59 27.43 -20.11
CA TRP A 18 -28.75 27.13 -19.24
C TRP A 18 -29.02 28.19 -18.16
N ALA A 19 -29.45 29.37 -18.61
CA ALA A 19 -30.20 30.32 -17.80
C ALA A 19 -31.39 30.84 -18.62
N ALA A 20 -32.39 29.99 -18.82
CA ALA A 20 -33.72 30.39 -19.27
C ALA A 20 -34.74 29.31 -18.86
N GLU A 21 -35.94 29.78 -18.53
CA GLU A 21 -37.16 28.98 -18.27
C GLU A 21 -37.32 28.39 -16.87
N LEU A 22 -37.69 29.25 -15.92
CA LEU A 22 -38.60 28.87 -14.84
C LEU A 22 -40.03 28.86 -15.39
N PRO A 23 -40.74 27.71 -15.40
CA PRO A 23 -42.13 27.64 -15.82
C PRO A 23 -43.04 28.32 -14.80
N ALA A 24 -43.97 29.13 -15.32
CA ALA A 24 -45.12 29.66 -14.61
C ALA A 24 -46.04 28.52 -14.17
N GLN A 25 -45.83 27.92 -12.99
CA GLN A 25 -46.80 26.97 -12.44
C GLN A 25 -46.71 26.76 -10.91
N TYR A 26 -46.59 27.84 -10.13
CA TYR A 26 -46.92 27.82 -8.69
C TYR A 26 -47.62 29.14 -8.29
N LYS A 27 -48.81 29.38 -8.84
CA LYS A 27 -49.78 30.34 -8.29
C LYS A 27 -51.09 29.60 -8.06
N GLY A 28 -51.13 28.80 -7.00
CA GLY A 28 -52.33 28.08 -6.61
C GLY A 28 -52.18 27.49 -5.22
N ARG A 29 -52.97 28.04 -4.28
CA ARG A 29 -53.22 27.53 -2.92
C ARG A 29 -52.18 27.83 -1.84
N TYR A 30 -52.09 29.11 -1.49
CA TYR A 30 -52.19 29.52 -0.08
C TYR A 30 -53.33 30.53 0.03
N ARG A 31 -54.57 30.05 0.12
CA ARG A 31 -55.75 30.86 0.45
C ARG A 31 -55.87 30.87 1.98
N SER A 32 -55.10 31.74 2.63
CA SER A 32 -55.30 32.07 4.04
C SER A 32 -55.00 33.55 4.27
N ASN A 33 -56.02 34.38 4.05
CA ASN A 33 -56.29 35.63 4.77
C ASN A 33 -55.18 36.69 4.92
N MET A 34 -54.28 36.89 3.95
CA MET A 34 -53.55 38.16 3.87
C MET A 34 -54.38 39.17 3.07
N LEU A 35 -54.72 40.29 3.70
CA LEU A 35 -55.36 41.44 3.05
C LEU A 35 -54.34 42.07 2.10
N ASN A 36 -54.76 42.41 0.87
CA ASN A 36 -53.92 43.00 -0.15
C ASN A 36 -54.64 44.16 -0.87
N GLY A 37 -53.92 44.90 -1.71
CA GLY A 37 -54.44 46.04 -2.45
C GLY A 37 -55.65 45.69 -3.33
N ALA A 38 -55.74 44.44 -3.80
CA ALA A 38 -56.92 43.97 -4.54
C ALA A 38 -58.21 43.95 -3.70
N GLN A 39 -58.15 43.51 -2.44
CA GLN A 39 -59.30 43.52 -1.54
C GLN A 39 -59.72 44.95 -1.15
N PHE A 40 -58.76 45.88 -1.11
CA PHE A 40 -59.02 47.29 -0.83
C PHE A 40 -59.75 47.98 -2.00
N VAL A 41 -59.27 47.79 -3.23
CA VAL A 41 -59.93 48.34 -4.43
C VAL A 41 -61.32 47.72 -4.63
N GLU A 42 -61.50 46.43 -4.29
CA GLU A 42 -62.81 45.78 -4.28
C GLU A 42 -63.76 46.42 -3.25
N ALA A 43 -63.28 46.71 -2.04
CA ALA A 43 -64.07 47.39 -1.01
C ALA A 43 -64.46 48.82 -1.43
N LEU A 44 -63.56 49.59 -2.07
CA LEU A 44 -63.87 50.90 -2.64
C LEU A 44 -64.92 50.82 -3.76
N GLY A 45 -64.87 49.77 -4.58
CA GLY A 45 -65.89 49.48 -5.59
C GLY A 45 -67.25 49.16 -4.97
N ARG A 46 -67.27 48.41 -3.87
CA ARG A 46 -68.50 48.14 -3.11
C ARG A 46 -69.10 49.44 -2.55
N LEU A 47 -68.27 50.35 -2.06
CA LEU A 47 -68.67 51.65 -1.50
C LEU A 47 -69.09 52.70 -2.54
N GLY A 48 -68.90 52.43 -3.84
CA GLY A 48 -69.39 53.30 -4.92
C GLY A 48 -68.48 54.47 -5.27
N TYR A 49 -67.17 54.36 -5.02
CA TYR A 49 -66.20 55.41 -5.35
C TYR A 49 -66.12 55.66 -6.87
N PRO A 50 -66.29 56.91 -7.36
CA PRO A 50 -66.23 57.23 -8.78
C PRO A 50 -64.79 57.12 -9.28
N GLY A 51 -64.50 56.07 -10.07
CA GLY A 51 -63.17 55.82 -10.64
C GLY A 51 -62.50 54.50 -10.20
N THR A 52 -63.21 53.61 -9.48
CA THR A 52 -62.66 52.30 -9.07
C THR A 52 -62.20 51.44 -10.24
N SER A 53 -62.81 51.56 -11.42
CA SER A 53 -62.44 50.83 -12.63
C SER A 53 -61.12 51.29 -13.26
N SER A 54 -60.60 52.47 -12.89
CA SER A 54 -59.28 52.97 -13.36
C SER A 54 -58.14 52.73 -12.36
N LEU A 55 -58.44 52.25 -11.15
CA LEU A 55 -57.43 51.99 -10.11
C LEU A 55 -56.77 50.63 -10.31
N LYS A 56 -55.43 50.59 -10.26
CA LYS A 56 -54.68 49.32 -10.34
C LYS A 56 -54.47 48.75 -8.94
N CYS A 57 -54.88 47.49 -8.74
CA CYS A 57 -54.77 46.80 -7.45
C CYS A 57 -53.34 46.77 -6.88
N SER A 58 -52.33 46.67 -7.74
CA SER A 58 -50.91 46.58 -7.34
C SER A 58 -50.32 47.89 -6.80
N GLU A 59 -50.96 49.04 -7.09
CA GLU A 59 -50.51 50.35 -6.60
C GLU A 59 -50.92 50.59 -5.14
N PHE A 60 -51.72 49.69 -4.55
CA PHE A 60 -52.19 49.77 -3.16
C PHE A 60 -51.64 48.66 -2.26
N ASP A 61 -50.80 47.76 -2.78
CA ASP A 61 -50.19 46.69 -1.99
C ASP A 61 -49.24 47.27 -0.90
N TRP A 62 -48.53 48.37 -1.20
CA TRP A 62 -47.65 49.06 -0.24
C TRP A 62 -48.35 49.54 1.04
N LEU A 63 -49.66 49.80 0.98
CA LEU A 63 -50.46 50.27 2.12
C LEU A 63 -50.57 49.19 3.21
N PHE A 64 -50.44 47.93 2.83
CA PHE A 64 -50.48 46.78 3.72
C PHE A 64 -49.09 46.36 4.22
N ASP A 65 -48.03 46.81 3.53
CA ASP A 65 -46.64 46.46 3.85
C ASP A 65 -45.95 47.49 4.78
N CYS A 66 -46.33 48.77 4.72
CA CYS A 66 -45.56 49.85 5.37
C CYS A 66 -45.99 50.26 6.79
N ALA A 67 -47.10 49.77 7.37
CA ALA A 67 -47.50 50.13 8.74
C ALA A 67 -48.46 49.10 9.40
N PRO A 68 -48.01 48.30 10.39
CA PRO A 68 -48.87 47.33 11.08
C PRO A 68 -49.97 47.96 11.95
N GLU A 69 -49.78 49.20 12.42
CA GLU A 69 -50.75 49.91 13.28
C GLU A 69 -52.06 50.25 12.55
N ASN A 70 -52.01 50.46 11.23
CA ASN A 70 -53.18 50.79 10.41
C ASN A 70 -53.89 49.57 9.83
N LEU A 71 -53.36 48.35 10.02
CA LEU A 71 -53.96 47.13 9.48
C LEU A 71 -55.36 46.86 10.06
N HIS A 72 -55.61 47.24 11.32
CA HIS A 72 -56.94 47.10 11.92
C HIS A 72 -57.96 48.03 11.27
N PHE A 73 -57.58 49.27 11.00
CA PHE A 73 -58.40 50.25 10.28
C PHE A 73 -58.66 49.79 8.83
N LEU A 74 -57.63 49.36 8.11
CA LEU A 74 -57.78 48.86 6.73
C LEU A 74 -58.62 47.58 6.67
N ARG A 75 -58.50 46.71 7.67
CA ARG A 75 -59.34 45.50 7.78
C ARG A 75 -60.81 45.85 8.04
N PHE A 76 -61.07 46.88 8.84
CA PHE A 76 -62.42 47.40 9.07
C PHE A 76 -63.01 47.98 7.77
N VAL A 77 -62.24 48.79 7.03
CA VAL A 77 -62.65 49.34 5.73
C VAL A 77 -62.96 48.22 4.73
N CYS A 78 -62.09 47.21 4.61
CA CYS A 78 -62.24 46.14 3.63
C CYS A 78 -63.32 45.11 3.95
N ARG A 79 -63.71 44.94 5.23
CA ARG A 79 -64.63 43.87 5.65
C ARG A 79 -65.97 44.35 6.22
N THR A 80 -66.02 45.56 6.79
CA THR A 80 -67.16 46.02 7.58
C THR A 80 -67.94 47.15 6.91
N LEU A 81 -67.29 47.95 6.06
CA LEU A 81 -67.97 49.02 5.33
C LEU A 81 -68.72 48.48 4.10
N ASN A 82 -70.02 48.78 4.02
CA ASN A 82 -70.92 48.42 2.91
C ASN A 82 -71.66 49.66 2.39
N ARG A 83 -72.42 49.52 1.29
CA ARG A 83 -73.20 50.64 0.69
C ARG A 83 -74.17 51.33 1.65
N SER A 84 -74.65 50.62 2.68
CA SER A 84 -75.50 51.18 3.75
C SER A 84 -74.79 52.18 4.65
N ASN A 85 -73.46 52.22 4.63
CA ASN A 85 -72.64 53.09 5.48
C ASN A 85 -72.16 54.32 4.72
N VAL A 86 -72.56 54.47 3.45
CA VAL A 86 -72.24 55.60 2.59
C VAL A 86 -73.50 56.45 2.49
N LEU A 87 -73.39 57.71 2.91
CA LEU A 87 -74.51 58.65 2.88
C LEU A 87 -75.03 58.81 1.46
N THR A 88 -76.32 58.58 1.26
CA THR A 88 -76.98 58.78 -0.03
C THR A 88 -77.10 60.28 -0.34
N ALA A 89 -77.19 60.64 -1.62
CA ALA A 89 -77.33 62.06 -2.02
C ALA A 89 -78.58 62.72 -1.42
N GLU A 90 -79.63 61.93 -1.14
CA GLU A 90 -80.85 62.37 -0.46
C GLU A 90 -80.62 62.63 1.02
N GLU A 91 -79.88 61.77 1.73
CA GLU A 91 -79.51 61.97 3.13
C GLU A 91 -78.54 63.15 3.32
N VAL A 92 -77.63 63.36 2.37
CA VAL A 92 -76.74 64.53 2.37
C VAL A 92 -77.55 65.82 2.13
N ALA A 93 -78.54 65.80 1.23
CA ALA A 93 -79.44 66.94 1.03
C ALA A 93 -80.31 67.21 2.27
N ALA A 94 -80.86 66.16 2.90
CA ALA A 94 -81.62 66.25 4.14
C ALA A 94 -80.76 66.76 5.32
N PHE A 95 -79.49 66.34 5.41
CA PHE A 95 -78.55 66.84 6.41
C PHE A 95 -78.17 68.32 6.16
N GLN A 96 -77.99 68.72 4.90
CA GLN A 96 -77.75 70.13 4.54
C GLN A 96 -78.99 71.01 4.81
N GLU A 97 -80.20 70.51 4.60
CA GLU A 97 -81.44 71.18 5.02
C GLU A 97 -81.55 71.27 6.55
N LEU A 98 -81.13 70.23 7.27
CA LEU A 98 -81.11 70.21 8.73
C LEU A 98 -80.07 71.17 9.32
N GLN A 99 -78.90 71.31 8.70
CA GLN A 99 -77.93 72.37 9.01
C GLN A 99 -78.49 73.77 8.73
N LYS A 100 -79.15 73.97 7.59
CA LYS A 100 -79.81 75.25 7.24
C LYS A 100 -80.97 75.58 8.18
N SER A 101 -81.58 74.57 8.81
CA SER A 101 -82.68 74.73 9.77
C SER A 101 -82.26 75.20 11.17
N GLY A 102 -80.95 75.29 11.45
CA GLY A 102 -80.41 75.89 12.68
C GLY A 102 -80.68 75.13 13.98
N LYS A 103 -81.16 73.89 13.92
CA LYS A 103 -81.35 73.03 15.11
C LYS A 103 -80.00 72.45 15.58
N PRO A 104 -79.76 72.30 16.90
CA PRO A 104 -78.50 71.75 17.40
C PRO A 104 -78.35 70.30 16.96
N ILE A 105 -77.34 70.04 16.15
CA ILE A 105 -76.95 68.69 15.74
C ILE A 105 -76.16 68.10 16.90
N LEU A 106 -76.49 66.86 17.30
CA LEU A 106 -75.80 66.16 18.38
C LEU A 106 -74.34 65.93 17.99
N ASP A 107 -73.46 66.78 18.51
CA ASP A 107 -72.01 66.66 18.33
C ASP A 107 -71.44 65.60 19.29
N GLU A 108 -70.23 65.10 19.01
CA GLU A 108 -69.58 64.02 19.78
C GLU A 108 -69.51 64.36 21.30
N GLY A 109 -69.32 65.65 21.63
CA GLY A 109 -69.40 66.17 22.99
C GLY A 109 -70.80 66.04 23.62
N ALA A 110 -71.86 66.40 22.90
CA ALA A 110 -73.24 66.33 23.38
C ALA A 110 -73.76 64.88 23.49
N LEU A 111 -73.34 64.00 22.60
CA LEU A 111 -73.63 62.57 22.67
C LEU A 111 -72.90 61.90 23.85
N SER A 112 -71.66 62.34 24.14
CA SER A 112 -70.92 61.88 25.31
C SER A 112 -71.55 62.32 26.64
N GLU A 113 -72.22 63.47 26.70
CA GLU A 113 -73.00 63.89 27.88
C GLU A 113 -74.32 63.12 28.03
N VAL A 114 -74.99 62.77 26.92
CA VAL A 114 -76.18 61.91 26.93
C VAL A 114 -75.83 60.47 27.35
N LEU A 115 -74.66 59.96 26.95
CA LEU A 115 -74.17 58.64 27.39
C LEU A 115 -73.66 58.64 28.84
N LYS A 116 -73.12 59.77 29.33
CA LYS A 116 -72.77 59.94 30.75
C LYS A 116 -74.01 60.03 31.65
N THR A 117 -75.13 60.56 31.15
CA THR A 117 -76.41 60.57 31.87
C THR A 117 -77.14 59.23 31.82
N ALA A 118 -76.85 58.36 30.84
CA ALA A 118 -77.40 57.01 30.75
C ALA A 118 -76.55 55.91 31.46
N GLY A 119 -75.32 56.22 31.86
CA GLY A 119 -74.33 55.25 32.36
C GLY A 119 -73.94 55.34 33.84
N ALA A 120 -74.59 56.19 34.65
CA ALA A 120 -74.25 56.34 36.07
C ALA A 120 -75.50 56.31 36.96
N SER A 121 -75.89 55.12 37.43
CA SER A 121 -76.56 54.95 38.73
C SER A 121 -76.57 53.48 39.14
N ASP A 122 -75.51 53.06 39.81
CA ASP A 122 -75.61 52.02 40.82
C ASP A 122 -76.32 52.62 42.04
N GLY A 123 -77.43 52.00 42.44
CA GLY A 123 -77.94 52.07 43.81
C GLY A 123 -78.95 53.17 44.14
N ASN A 124 -80.21 52.73 44.31
CA ASN A 124 -81.17 53.22 45.32
C ASN A 124 -81.51 54.73 45.37
N ILE A 125 -82.76 55.08 45.01
CA ILE A 125 -83.80 55.64 45.91
C ILE A 125 -84.99 56.18 45.08
N LEU A 126 -86.16 55.60 45.36
CA LEU A 126 -87.55 56.10 45.34
C LEU A 126 -87.88 57.48 44.71
N GLY A 127 -88.54 57.42 43.53
CA GLY A 127 -89.77 58.14 43.12
C GLY A 127 -89.74 59.66 42.82
N PRO A 128 -90.81 60.24 42.23
CA PRO A 128 -91.81 59.69 41.30
C PRO A 128 -92.04 60.56 40.03
N SER A 129 -92.85 60.04 39.09
CA SER A 129 -93.56 60.78 38.02
C SER A 129 -92.72 61.24 36.80
N SER A 130 -93.01 60.93 35.54
CA SER A 130 -94.17 60.32 34.90
C SER A 130 -93.75 59.64 33.60
N SER A 131 -93.95 58.33 33.52
CA SER A 131 -94.27 57.65 32.27
C SER A 131 -95.80 57.57 32.18
N SER A 132 -96.34 57.60 30.97
CA SER A 132 -97.25 56.53 30.52
C SER A 132 -97.71 56.82 29.10
N PHE A 133 -97.18 56.04 28.15
CA PHE A 133 -97.97 55.55 27.03
C PHE A 133 -98.51 54.18 27.45
N ALA A 134 -99.83 54.02 27.27
CA ALA A 134 -100.64 52.82 27.49
C ALA A 134 -100.04 51.57 26.80
N PHE A 135 -100.24 50.33 27.27
CA PHE A 135 -101.54 49.67 27.43
C PHE A 135 -101.44 48.39 28.28
N ALA A 136 -102.59 48.04 28.85
CA ALA A 136 -103.09 46.69 29.12
C ALA A 136 -102.49 45.90 30.31
N GLN A 137 -103.21 46.05 31.43
CA GLN A 137 -103.79 44.95 32.21
C GLN A 137 -102.80 43.90 32.75
N GLU A 138 -102.28 44.20 33.94
CA GLU A 138 -101.63 43.28 34.87
C GLU A 138 -102.53 42.07 35.15
N GLU A 139 -102.12 40.89 34.69
CA GLU A 139 -102.39 39.63 35.39
C GLU A 139 -101.36 39.54 36.54
N ASP A 140 -101.86 39.40 37.76
CA ASP A 140 -101.06 39.23 38.98
C ASP A 140 -100.16 37.98 38.87
N LEU A 141 -98.93 38.15 38.38
CA LEU A 141 -97.85 37.20 38.57
C LEU A 141 -97.49 37.21 40.06
N THR A 142 -97.79 36.12 40.75
CA THR A 142 -97.56 36.03 42.19
C THR A 142 -96.05 36.11 42.49
N LEU A 143 -95.66 36.68 43.63
CA LEU A 143 -94.25 36.77 44.06
C LEU A 143 -93.51 35.42 44.03
N GLU A 144 -94.25 34.30 44.11
CA GLU A 144 -93.72 32.95 44.01
C GLU A 144 -93.29 32.57 42.58
N GLU A 145 -94.00 33.05 41.54
CA GLU A 145 -93.67 32.80 40.14
C GLU A 145 -92.41 33.56 39.71
N LEU A 146 -92.27 34.83 40.11
CA LEU A 146 -91.03 35.59 39.91
C LEU A 146 -89.83 34.96 40.64
N ARG A 147 -90.06 34.41 41.84
CA ARG A 147 -89.03 33.72 42.61
C ARG A 147 -88.62 32.40 41.94
N ALA A 148 -89.57 31.69 41.34
CA ALA A 148 -89.31 30.48 40.55
C ALA A 148 -88.53 30.82 39.27
N GLU A 149 -88.87 31.90 38.58
CA GLU A 149 -88.17 32.36 37.37
C GLU A 149 -86.72 32.79 37.68
N LEU A 150 -86.49 33.52 38.78
CA LEU A 150 -85.14 33.84 39.25
C LEU A 150 -84.31 32.59 39.61
N GLN A 151 -84.94 31.55 40.16
CA GLN A 151 -84.25 30.28 40.40
C GLN A 151 -83.90 29.56 39.10
N VAL A 152 -84.75 29.62 38.07
CA VAL A 152 -84.45 29.06 36.73
C VAL A 152 -83.30 29.82 36.08
N LEU A 153 -83.35 31.15 36.08
CA LEU A 153 -82.28 31.99 35.52
C LEU A 153 -80.95 31.81 36.24
N ASN A 154 -80.94 31.64 37.57
CA ASN A 154 -79.71 31.33 38.31
C ASN A 154 -79.14 29.96 37.92
N LYS A 155 -79.98 28.93 37.76
CA LYS A 155 -79.54 27.62 37.25
C LYS A 155 -78.99 27.72 35.83
N GLU A 156 -79.60 28.54 34.96
CA GLU A 156 -79.07 28.79 33.62
C GLU A 156 -77.73 29.53 33.63
N LYS A 157 -77.56 30.53 34.50
CA LYS A 157 -76.28 31.24 34.68
C LYS A 157 -75.18 30.28 35.13
N GLU A 158 -75.45 29.42 36.10
CA GLU A 158 -74.50 28.40 36.55
C GLU A 158 -74.13 27.43 35.43
N LEU A 159 -75.11 26.98 34.63
CA LEU A 159 -74.86 26.11 33.48
C LEU A 159 -74.00 26.81 32.41
N LYS A 160 -74.26 28.08 32.11
CA LYS A 160 -73.45 28.88 31.18
C LYS A 160 -72.04 29.07 31.71
N GLN A 161 -71.86 29.32 33.01
CA GLN A 161 -70.53 29.43 33.63
C GLN A 161 -69.76 28.09 33.56
N ARG A 162 -70.41 26.96 33.84
CA ARG A 162 -69.79 25.64 33.71
C ARG A 162 -69.37 25.33 32.27
N ARG A 163 -70.21 25.69 31.29
CA ARG A 163 -69.88 25.55 29.85
C ARG A 163 -68.71 26.45 29.45
N TYR A 164 -68.69 27.70 29.92
CA TYR A 164 -67.60 28.63 29.67
C TYR A 164 -66.28 28.10 30.25
N ASN A 165 -66.27 27.69 31.52
CA ASN A 165 -65.07 27.12 32.17
C ASN A 165 -64.58 25.87 31.42
N LYS A 166 -65.49 25.00 30.96
CA LYS A 166 -65.13 23.82 30.16
C LYS A 166 -64.51 24.21 28.81
N LEU A 167 -65.06 25.21 28.13
CA LEU A 167 -64.49 25.72 26.88
C LEU A 167 -63.13 26.38 27.09
N GLN A 168 -62.94 27.10 28.19
CA GLN A 168 -61.67 27.73 28.55
C GLN A 168 -60.57 26.69 28.80
N VAL A 169 -60.88 25.59 29.51
CA VAL A 169 -59.94 24.47 29.70
C VAL A 169 -59.57 23.83 28.36
N VAL A 170 -60.52 23.62 27.46
CA VAL A 170 -60.23 23.06 26.12
C VAL A 170 -59.38 24.02 25.27
N THR A 171 -59.60 25.32 25.41
CA THR A 171 -58.86 26.34 24.65
C THR A 171 -57.42 26.46 25.15
N THR A 172 -57.22 26.43 26.46
CA THR A 172 -55.88 26.41 27.08
C THR A 172 -55.13 25.12 26.76
N SER A 173 -55.77 23.94 26.90
CA SER A 173 -55.13 22.66 26.53
C SER A 173 -54.74 22.60 25.05
N ARG A 174 -55.54 23.23 24.18
CA ARG A 174 -55.23 23.31 22.75
C ARG A 174 -54.06 24.26 22.49
N ALA A 175 -54.02 25.42 23.14
CA ALA A 175 -52.91 26.36 23.03
C ALA A 175 -51.60 25.72 23.54
N ASP A 176 -51.64 24.97 24.64
CA ASP A 176 -50.48 24.25 25.17
C ASP A 176 -49.98 23.19 24.18
N HIS A 177 -50.89 22.45 23.54
CA HIS A 177 -50.52 21.46 22.51
C HIS A 177 -49.94 22.12 21.25
N GLU A 178 -50.48 23.26 20.82
CA GLU A 178 -49.94 24.04 19.69
C GLU A 178 -48.54 24.59 20.02
N LEU A 179 -48.27 25.01 21.26
CA LEU A 179 -46.94 25.42 21.71
C LEU A 179 -45.94 24.26 21.77
N GLN A 180 -46.36 23.09 22.24
CA GLN A 180 -45.51 21.89 22.25
C GLN A 180 -45.14 21.46 20.82
N LEU A 181 -46.10 21.43 19.91
CA LEU A 181 -45.87 21.15 18.49
C LEU A 181 -44.91 22.16 17.86
N ALA A 182 -45.05 23.46 18.16
CA ALA A 182 -44.15 24.48 17.68
C ALA A 182 -42.71 24.26 18.18
N ALA A 183 -42.55 23.96 19.47
CA ALA A 183 -41.24 23.65 20.06
C ALA A 183 -40.60 22.39 19.46
N GLU A 184 -41.38 21.34 19.19
CA GLU A 184 -40.89 20.13 18.50
C GLU A 184 -40.46 20.41 17.06
N LEU A 185 -41.23 21.21 16.32
CA LEU A 185 -40.88 21.63 14.96
C LEU A 185 -39.58 22.44 14.93
N ASP A 186 -39.39 23.37 15.89
CA ASP A 186 -38.17 24.16 15.99
C ASP A 186 -36.96 23.28 16.37
N SER A 187 -37.13 22.35 17.30
CA SER A 187 -36.11 21.36 17.66
C SER A 187 -35.70 20.50 16.45
N ASN A 188 -36.68 20.00 15.69
CA ASN A 188 -36.43 19.22 14.47
C ASN A 188 -35.80 20.07 13.35
N ALA A 189 -36.17 21.34 13.22
CA ALA A 189 -35.53 22.24 12.28
C ALA A 189 -34.06 22.51 12.66
N CYS A 190 -33.76 22.63 13.95
CA CYS A 190 -32.40 22.75 14.46
C CYS A 190 -31.58 21.47 14.21
N SER A 191 -32.14 20.28 14.47
CA SER A 191 -31.44 19.01 14.22
C SER A 191 -31.17 18.79 12.73
N LEU A 192 -32.13 19.11 11.85
CA LEU A 192 -31.94 19.04 10.39
C LEU A 192 -30.85 20.00 9.90
N LYS A 193 -30.78 21.23 10.45
CA LYS A 193 -29.70 22.16 10.13
C LYS A 193 -28.34 21.61 10.55
N GLN A 194 -28.24 20.99 11.72
CA GLN A 194 -27.01 20.36 12.20
C GLN A 194 -26.58 19.19 11.31
N VAL A 195 -27.50 18.30 10.95
CA VAL A 195 -27.20 17.17 10.04
C VAL A 195 -26.77 17.69 8.67
N ARG A 196 -27.45 18.71 8.12
CA ARG A 196 -27.05 19.33 6.85
C ARG A 196 -25.66 19.95 6.91
N ALA A 197 -25.32 20.61 8.01
CA ALA A 197 -23.97 21.15 8.23
C ALA A 197 -22.92 20.03 8.32
N SER A 198 -23.23 18.92 9.01
CA SER A 198 -22.35 17.74 9.11
C SER A 198 -22.09 17.12 7.73
N ILE A 199 -23.13 16.87 6.94
CA ILE A 199 -23.01 16.33 5.57
C ILE A 199 -22.22 17.31 4.67
N GLY A 200 -22.44 18.62 4.83
CA GLY A 200 -21.70 19.64 4.11
C GLY A 200 -20.20 19.62 4.44
N ALA A 201 -19.85 19.44 5.72
CA ALA A 201 -18.46 19.33 6.17
C ALA A 201 -17.80 18.06 5.63
N GLU A 202 -18.44 16.90 5.77
CA GLU A 202 -17.93 15.63 5.22
C GLU A 202 -17.71 15.71 3.70
N ASN A 203 -18.64 16.33 2.96
CA ASN A 203 -18.49 16.52 1.52
C ASN A 203 -17.28 17.42 1.20
N ALA A 204 -17.12 18.54 1.91
CA ALA A 204 -15.95 19.41 1.75
C ALA A 204 -14.64 18.67 2.03
N ASP A 205 -14.59 17.86 3.09
CA ASP A 205 -13.44 17.04 3.44
C ASP A 205 -13.13 16.01 2.34
N THR A 206 -14.14 15.28 1.84
CA THR A 206 -13.94 14.32 0.73
C THR A 206 -13.45 14.99 -0.54
N ASN A 207 -13.98 16.17 -0.90
CA ASN A 207 -13.53 16.92 -2.07
C ASN A 207 -12.09 17.40 -1.90
N SER A 208 -11.69 17.81 -0.69
CA SER A 208 -10.30 18.17 -0.39
C SER A 208 -9.35 16.98 -0.57
N LEU A 209 -9.73 15.80 -0.08
CA LEU A 209 -8.96 14.56 -0.21
C LEU A 209 -8.84 14.12 -1.68
N LEU A 210 -9.91 14.24 -2.47
CA LEU A 210 -9.88 13.96 -3.92
C LEU A 210 -9.00 14.96 -4.67
N GLY A 211 -8.98 16.24 -4.25
CA GLY A 211 -8.04 17.24 -4.75
C GLY A 211 -6.58 16.84 -4.50
N VAL A 212 -6.26 16.50 -3.25
CA VAL A 212 -4.91 16.03 -2.88
C VAL A 212 -4.51 14.78 -3.68
N LEU A 213 -5.42 13.81 -3.83
CA LEU A 213 -5.17 12.61 -4.62
C LEU A 213 -4.88 12.97 -6.09
N THR A 214 -5.63 13.90 -6.66
CA THR A 214 -5.43 14.37 -8.05
C THR A 214 -4.06 15.06 -8.20
N ASP A 215 -3.66 15.86 -7.22
CA ASP A 215 -2.35 16.51 -7.20
C ASP A 215 -1.21 15.49 -7.09
N GLU A 216 -1.34 14.46 -6.25
CA GLU A 216 -0.36 13.39 -6.13
C GLU A 216 -0.28 12.54 -7.42
N VAL A 217 -1.41 12.23 -8.05
CA VAL A 217 -1.45 11.51 -9.34
C VAL A 217 -0.83 12.36 -10.45
N SER A 218 -1.09 13.67 -10.49
CA SER A 218 -0.47 14.58 -11.47
C SER A 218 1.04 14.72 -11.24
N ARG A 219 1.47 14.75 -9.97
CA ARG A 219 2.90 14.71 -9.61
C ARG A 219 3.53 13.40 -10.07
N LEU A 220 2.89 12.26 -9.84
CA LEU A 220 3.37 10.96 -10.32
C LEU A 220 3.45 10.93 -11.86
N ALA A 221 2.43 11.43 -12.56
CA ALA A 221 2.39 11.55 -14.01
C ALA A 221 3.55 12.41 -14.55
N SER A 222 3.94 13.47 -13.83
CA SER A 222 5.06 14.34 -14.22
C SER A 222 6.44 13.66 -14.19
N HIS A 223 6.57 12.51 -13.53
CA HIS A 223 7.79 11.70 -13.56
C HIS A 223 7.89 10.84 -14.83
N PHE A 224 6.82 10.73 -15.61
CA PHE A 224 6.89 10.06 -16.90
C PHE A 224 7.19 11.08 -17.99
N PRO A 225 8.10 10.78 -18.93
CA PRO A 225 8.26 11.59 -20.12
C PRO A 225 6.93 11.54 -20.89
N GLN A 226 6.18 12.64 -20.81
CA GLN A 226 5.05 12.84 -21.69
C GLN A 226 5.62 12.80 -23.10
N LYS A 227 4.99 12.04 -23.99
CA LYS A 227 5.41 11.92 -25.38
C LYS A 227 5.17 13.29 -26.03
N GLU A 228 6.11 14.21 -25.85
CA GLU A 228 6.08 15.53 -26.45
C GLU A 228 6.21 15.32 -27.95
N THR A 229 5.06 15.38 -28.62
CA THR A 229 4.97 15.75 -30.01
C THR A 229 5.82 16.98 -30.20
N LYS A 230 6.95 16.78 -30.89
CA LYS A 230 7.89 17.78 -31.40
C LYS A 230 7.21 19.14 -31.54
N LEU A 231 7.69 20.15 -30.83
CA LEU A 231 7.90 21.52 -31.31
C LEU A 231 8.50 22.39 -30.21
N SER A 232 9.49 23.18 -30.63
CA SER A 232 10.14 24.29 -29.93
C SER A 232 11.32 23.96 -29.00
N ASN A 233 12.50 24.26 -29.54
CA ASN A 233 13.75 24.44 -28.84
C ASN A 233 13.60 25.49 -27.75
N THR A 234 13.45 25.06 -26.49
CA THR A 234 13.87 25.86 -25.34
C THR A 234 14.50 24.91 -24.34
N SER A 235 15.73 25.21 -23.95
CA SER A 235 16.48 24.47 -22.94
C SER A 235 15.76 24.58 -21.60
N MET A 236 14.86 23.64 -21.33
CA MET A 236 14.32 23.44 -19.99
C MET A 236 15.47 22.99 -19.08
N PRO A 237 15.54 23.47 -17.83
CA PRO A 237 16.47 22.93 -16.86
C PRO A 237 16.16 21.44 -16.72
N GLN A 238 17.12 20.61 -17.14
CA GLN A 238 17.05 19.16 -17.03
C GLN A 238 16.73 18.82 -15.57
N ARG A 239 15.47 18.45 -15.31
CA ARG A 239 15.09 17.92 -14.00
C ARG A 239 15.99 16.71 -13.73
N PRO A 240 16.49 16.54 -12.49
CA PRO A 240 17.35 15.41 -12.18
C PRO A 240 16.57 14.13 -12.50
N ALA A 241 17.16 13.26 -13.33
CA ALA A 241 16.59 11.96 -13.65
C ALA A 241 16.49 11.16 -12.34
N VAL A 242 15.27 10.88 -11.91
CA VAL A 242 14.98 10.16 -10.65
C VAL A 242 15.03 8.65 -10.87
N LEU A 243 14.86 8.20 -12.11
CA LEU A 243 14.74 6.80 -12.49
C LEU A 243 15.93 6.36 -13.35
N LEU A 244 16.33 5.09 -13.23
CA LEU A 244 17.39 4.53 -14.07
C LEU A 244 16.96 4.48 -15.53
N SER A 245 15.66 4.28 -15.80
CA SER A 245 15.07 4.33 -17.14
C SER A 245 15.15 5.69 -17.83
N GLN A 246 15.37 6.78 -17.08
CA GLN A 246 15.52 8.14 -17.61
C GLN A 246 16.99 8.52 -17.87
N LEU A 247 17.93 7.77 -17.30
CA LEU A 247 19.35 8.01 -17.47
C LEU A 247 19.82 7.39 -18.79
N SER A 248 20.60 8.14 -19.56
CA SER A 248 21.30 7.56 -20.71
C SER A 248 22.40 6.62 -20.20
N LEU A 249 22.32 5.36 -20.62
CA LEU A 249 23.35 4.35 -20.32
C LEU A 249 24.54 4.44 -21.30
N ASP A 250 24.42 5.20 -22.37
CA ASP A 250 25.46 5.40 -23.39
C ASP A 250 26.86 5.74 -22.84
N PRO A 251 27.04 6.72 -21.91
CA PRO A 251 28.36 7.02 -21.37
C PRO A 251 28.95 5.85 -20.57
N TYR A 252 28.10 5.10 -19.86
CA TYR A 252 28.52 3.92 -19.10
C TYR A 252 28.92 2.78 -20.04
N LEU A 253 28.11 2.50 -21.06
CA LEU A 253 28.41 1.46 -22.07
C LEU A 253 29.67 1.80 -22.85
N HIS A 254 29.90 3.06 -23.18
CA HIS A 254 31.13 3.50 -23.83
C HIS A 254 32.36 3.28 -22.94
N GLN A 255 32.25 3.55 -21.63
CA GLN A 255 33.31 3.26 -20.68
C GLN A 255 33.58 1.75 -20.57
N GLU A 256 32.54 0.91 -20.57
CA GLU A 256 32.72 -0.55 -20.56
C GLU A 256 33.32 -1.09 -21.87
N GLU A 257 32.98 -0.51 -23.01
CA GLU A 257 33.61 -0.83 -24.29
C GLU A 257 35.11 -0.48 -24.25
N LEU A 258 35.47 0.69 -23.70
CA LEU A 258 36.86 1.09 -23.51
C LEU A 258 37.60 0.12 -22.58
N ASN A 259 37.00 -0.24 -21.44
CA ASN A 259 37.56 -1.22 -20.51
C ASN A 259 37.84 -2.56 -21.21
N THR A 260 36.91 -3.01 -22.05
CA THR A 260 37.04 -4.25 -22.84
C THR A 260 38.20 -4.16 -23.82
N LYS A 261 38.34 -3.04 -24.53
CA LYS A 261 39.46 -2.79 -25.45
C LYS A 261 40.80 -2.76 -24.70
N THR A 262 40.87 -2.09 -23.56
CA THR A 262 42.07 -2.05 -22.71
C THR A 262 42.43 -3.44 -22.18
N LEU A 263 41.44 -4.24 -21.76
CA LEU A 263 41.65 -5.61 -21.30
C LEU A 263 42.12 -6.53 -22.43
N ALA A 264 41.58 -6.38 -23.63
CA ALA A 264 42.02 -7.11 -24.82
C ALA A 264 43.47 -6.77 -25.16
N ALA A 265 43.85 -5.48 -25.16
CA ALA A 265 45.23 -5.05 -25.37
C ALA A 265 46.18 -5.55 -24.27
N PHE A 266 45.76 -5.51 -23.00
CA PHE A 266 46.52 -6.06 -21.88
C PHE A 266 46.76 -7.57 -22.06
N THR A 267 45.71 -8.30 -22.42
CA THR A 267 45.79 -9.74 -22.68
C THR A 267 46.74 -10.02 -23.85
N GLN A 268 46.64 -9.25 -24.94
CA GLN A 268 47.52 -9.42 -26.08
C GLN A 268 49.00 -9.17 -25.72
N LYS A 269 49.26 -8.10 -24.98
CA LYS A 269 50.61 -7.74 -24.54
C LYS A 269 51.22 -8.78 -23.61
N HIS A 270 50.46 -9.34 -22.66
CA HIS A 270 51.02 -10.25 -21.65
C HIS A 270 51.01 -11.72 -22.04
N PHE A 271 50.13 -12.13 -22.97
CA PHE A 271 50.00 -13.52 -23.41
C PHE A 271 50.45 -13.77 -24.86
N PHE A 272 50.70 -12.75 -25.69
CA PHE A 272 51.28 -12.96 -27.02
C PHE A 272 52.66 -12.30 -27.14
N GLU A 273 52.79 -11.00 -26.84
CA GLU A 273 54.09 -10.31 -26.96
C GLU A 273 55.06 -10.63 -25.80
N GLY A 274 54.58 -10.57 -24.55
CA GLY A 274 55.39 -10.84 -23.37
C GLY A 274 55.85 -12.30 -23.27
N ILE A 275 55.22 -13.21 -24.02
CA ILE A 275 55.67 -14.59 -24.15
C ILE A 275 56.90 -14.66 -25.06
N SER A 276 56.90 -13.93 -26.18
CA SER A 276 58.05 -13.86 -27.08
C SER A 276 59.29 -13.30 -26.37
N ASP A 277 59.16 -12.22 -25.60
CA ASP A 277 60.31 -11.63 -24.87
C ASP A 277 60.89 -12.57 -23.79
N ILE A 278 60.04 -13.33 -23.08
CA ILE A 278 60.48 -14.29 -22.06
C ILE A 278 61.05 -15.57 -22.71
N VAL A 279 60.57 -15.94 -23.91
CA VAL A 279 61.02 -17.11 -24.66
C VAL A 279 62.31 -16.83 -25.44
N GLU A 280 62.51 -15.63 -25.97
CA GLU A 280 63.72 -15.22 -26.71
C GLU A 280 64.97 -15.22 -25.84
N THR A 281 64.84 -14.96 -24.53
CA THR A 281 65.96 -15.08 -23.57
C THR A 281 66.34 -16.54 -23.25
N SER A 282 65.59 -17.54 -23.74
CA SER A 282 65.65 -18.93 -23.25
C SER A 282 65.68 -20.03 -24.34
N CYS A 283 66.15 -19.73 -25.55
CA CYS A 283 66.12 -20.60 -26.74
C CYS A 283 64.79 -20.56 -27.51
N SER A 284 64.89 -20.00 -28.72
CA SER A 284 63.83 -19.52 -29.61
C SER A 284 62.77 -20.52 -30.10
N ASP A 285 62.89 -21.84 -29.87
CA ASP A 285 62.11 -22.81 -30.66
C ASP A 285 61.15 -23.73 -29.88
N ARG A 286 61.01 -23.64 -28.55
CA ARG A 286 60.63 -24.85 -27.78
C ARG A 286 59.50 -24.83 -26.77
N PHE A 287 58.72 -23.76 -26.65
CA PHE A 287 57.60 -23.79 -25.69
C PHE A 287 56.35 -23.16 -26.27
N GLN A 288 55.69 -23.89 -27.18
CA GLN A 288 54.27 -23.68 -27.40
C GLN A 288 53.53 -24.12 -26.14
N ILE A 289 53.10 -23.13 -25.35
CA ILE A 289 52.09 -23.32 -24.33
C ILE A 289 50.87 -23.88 -25.03
N LEU A 290 50.38 -25.00 -24.51
CA LEU A 290 49.18 -25.72 -24.91
C LEU A 290 48.01 -24.73 -25.13
N GLY A 291 47.89 -24.26 -26.37
CA GLY A 291 46.78 -23.47 -26.84
C GLY A 291 45.63 -24.44 -27.08
N VAL A 292 44.67 -24.43 -26.17
CA VAL A 292 43.36 -25.04 -26.42
C VAL A 292 42.73 -24.28 -27.58
N GLN A 293 42.92 -24.75 -28.82
CA GLN A 293 41.89 -24.84 -29.88
C GLN A 293 42.45 -25.33 -31.23
N SER A 294 41.84 -26.42 -31.69
CA SER A 294 41.65 -26.90 -33.07
C SER A 294 42.32 -28.24 -33.41
N SER A 295 41.73 -29.32 -32.89
CA SER A 295 41.68 -30.63 -33.55
C SER A 295 41.06 -30.43 -34.95
N GLU A 296 41.59 -30.97 -36.04
CA GLU A 296 41.51 -32.42 -36.35
C GLU A 296 42.69 -33.02 -37.16
N ASP A 297 43.72 -32.26 -37.58
CA ASP A 297 44.72 -32.80 -38.56
C ASP A 297 46.18 -32.95 -38.07
N ALA A 298 46.47 -32.84 -36.77
CA ALA A 298 47.86 -32.73 -36.27
C ALA A 298 48.43 -33.94 -35.49
N VAL A 299 47.76 -35.09 -35.49
CA VAL A 299 48.13 -36.22 -34.59
C VAL A 299 49.48 -36.88 -34.95
N GLU A 300 49.99 -36.74 -36.17
CA GLU A 300 51.27 -37.37 -36.58
C GLU A 300 52.53 -36.49 -36.40
N LYS A 301 52.39 -35.18 -36.13
CA LYS A 301 53.55 -34.28 -35.96
C LYS A 301 53.93 -33.99 -34.52
N GLU A 302 53.04 -34.23 -33.56
CA GLU A 302 53.30 -33.95 -32.14
C GLU A 302 54.32 -34.92 -31.52
N THR A 303 54.31 -36.20 -31.90
CA THR A 303 55.21 -37.22 -31.33
C THR A 303 56.69 -37.01 -31.69
N LYS A 304 56.99 -36.55 -32.92
CA LYS A 304 58.38 -36.28 -33.35
C LYS A 304 59.00 -35.05 -32.66
N CYS A 305 58.17 -34.11 -32.22
CA CYS A 305 58.67 -32.85 -31.65
C CYS A 305 59.12 -33.03 -30.20
N GLU A 306 58.35 -33.75 -29.39
CA GLU A 306 58.70 -34.02 -27.98
C GLU A 306 59.95 -34.90 -27.84
N ASP A 307 60.09 -35.93 -28.68
CA ASP A 307 61.28 -36.79 -28.69
C ASP A 307 62.54 -35.99 -29.01
N SER A 308 62.47 -35.08 -29.99
CA SER A 308 63.58 -34.18 -30.33
C SER A 308 63.93 -33.20 -29.19
N ALA A 309 62.94 -32.84 -28.36
CA ALA A 309 63.13 -31.94 -27.24
C ALA A 309 63.87 -32.61 -26.08
N ALA A 310 63.42 -33.82 -25.73
CA ALA A 310 64.04 -34.68 -24.74
C ALA A 310 65.46 -35.10 -25.16
N GLU A 311 65.68 -35.37 -26.45
CA GLU A 311 67.01 -35.69 -26.99
C GLU A 311 68.01 -34.55 -26.81
N LEU A 312 67.67 -33.29 -27.16
CA LEU A 312 68.62 -32.19 -26.95
C LEU A 312 68.91 -31.94 -25.46
N LYS A 313 67.92 -32.11 -24.58
CA LYS A 313 68.16 -32.01 -23.13
C LYS A 313 69.13 -33.09 -22.66
N ARG A 314 69.00 -34.33 -23.16
CA ARG A 314 69.95 -35.42 -22.87
C ARG A 314 71.34 -35.12 -23.41
N THR A 315 71.46 -34.59 -24.62
CA THR A 315 72.77 -34.22 -25.19
C THR A 315 73.43 -33.08 -24.43
N GLU A 316 72.64 -32.09 -23.99
CA GLU A 316 73.15 -30.96 -23.22
C GLU A 316 73.58 -31.39 -21.81
N MET A 317 72.82 -32.28 -21.17
CA MET A 317 73.24 -32.90 -19.90
C MET A 317 74.53 -33.69 -20.04
N ALA A 318 74.68 -34.47 -21.12
CA ALA A 318 75.93 -35.15 -21.41
C ALA A 318 77.08 -34.17 -21.63
N ARG A 319 76.85 -33.06 -22.35
CA ARG A 319 77.84 -31.99 -22.55
C ARG A 319 78.30 -31.37 -21.23
N LEU A 320 77.37 -31.07 -20.33
CA LEU A 320 77.66 -30.53 -19.00
C LEU A 320 78.44 -31.53 -18.12
N GLN A 321 78.06 -32.80 -18.14
CA GLN A 321 78.78 -33.87 -17.43
C GLN A 321 80.22 -33.99 -17.95
N TRP A 322 80.42 -33.99 -19.26
CA TRP A 322 81.75 -34.03 -19.87
C TRP A 322 82.58 -32.81 -19.49
N ALA A 323 82.03 -31.60 -19.60
CA ALA A 323 82.70 -30.37 -19.20
C ALA A 323 83.12 -30.40 -17.71
N HIS A 324 82.25 -30.91 -16.84
CA HIS A 324 82.57 -31.09 -15.42
C HIS A 324 83.71 -32.08 -15.19
N ILE A 325 83.70 -33.24 -15.86
CA ILE A 325 84.78 -34.24 -15.77
C ILE A 325 86.11 -33.63 -16.21
N VAL A 326 86.14 -32.94 -17.35
CA VAL A 326 87.37 -32.32 -17.87
C VAL A 326 87.88 -31.23 -16.93
N ALA A 327 87.01 -30.34 -16.46
CA ALA A 327 87.39 -29.27 -15.54
C ALA A 327 87.92 -29.79 -14.20
N GLN A 328 87.27 -30.82 -13.63
CA GLN A 328 87.72 -31.46 -12.39
C GLN A 328 89.04 -32.21 -12.56
N HIS A 329 89.23 -32.87 -13.71
CA HIS A 329 90.50 -33.53 -14.02
C HIS A 329 91.65 -32.53 -14.14
N GLN A 330 91.45 -31.43 -14.88
CA GLN A 330 92.43 -30.34 -15.00
C GLN A 330 92.74 -29.70 -13.65
N LEU A 331 91.73 -29.47 -12.81
CA LEU A 331 91.91 -28.94 -11.47
C LEU A 331 92.76 -29.89 -10.61
N MET A 332 92.48 -31.20 -10.67
CA MET A 332 93.23 -32.20 -9.92
C MET A 332 94.68 -32.28 -10.39
N GLN A 333 94.93 -32.20 -11.70
CA GLN A 333 96.28 -32.18 -12.27
C GLN A 333 97.06 -30.94 -11.79
N ALA A 334 96.45 -29.75 -11.86
CA ALA A 334 97.06 -28.52 -11.37
C ALA A 334 97.34 -28.57 -9.85
N LEU A 335 96.42 -29.14 -9.05
CA LEU A 335 96.63 -29.33 -7.61
C LEU A 335 97.72 -30.35 -7.31
N ALA A 336 97.87 -31.39 -8.12
CA ALA A 336 98.94 -32.38 -7.99
C ALA A 336 100.31 -31.76 -8.31
N GLU A 337 100.39 -30.93 -9.37
CA GLU A 337 101.59 -30.15 -9.71
C GLU A 337 101.96 -29.16 -8.60
N GLU A 338 100.98 -28.43 -8.06
CA GLU A 338 101.22 -27.51 -6.94
C GLU A 338 101.76 -28.26 -5.71
N LYS A 339 101.16 -29.41 -5.37
CA LYS A 339 101.59 -30.24 -4.24
C LYS A 339 102.95 -30.88 -4.49
N SER A 340 103.26 -31.29 -5.71
CA SER A 340 104.56 -31.89 -6.04
C SER A 340 105.69 -30.86 -5.93
N ILE A 341 105.46 -29.63 -6.39
CA ILE A 341 106.40 -28.51 -6.22
C ILE A 341 106.61 -28.22 -4.72
N LYS A 342 105.53 -28.16 -3.92
CA LYS A 342 105.63 -27.97 -2.46
C LYS A 342 106.42 -29.09 -1.80
N ALA A 343 106.09 -30.35 -2.07
CA ALA A 343 106.81 -31.50 -1.52
C ALA A 343 108.29 -31.50 -1.94
N GLY A 344 108.60 -31.09 -3.18
CA GLY A 344 109.98 -30.91 -3.66
C GLY A 344 110.74 -29.81 -2.90
N LEU A 345 110.08 -28.68 -2.62
CA LEU A 345 110.64 -27.61 -1.79
C LEU A 345 110.87 -28.07 -0.35
N ASP A 346 109.91 -28.78 0.24
CA ASP A 346 110.00 -29.35 1.58
C ASP A 346 111.16 -30.35 1.66
N TRP A 347 111.26 -31.28 0.70
CA TRP A 347 112.37 -32.23 0.60
C TRP A 347 113.73 -31.54 0.46
N LEU A 348 113.85 -30.51 -0.39
CA LEU A 348 115.09 -29.74 -0.53
C LEU A 348 115.46 -29.05 0.79
N SER A 349 114.48 -28.51 1.51
CA SER A 349 114.68 -27.85 2.80
C SER A 349 115.18 -28.83 3.89
N GLU A 350 114.62 -30.03 3.95
CA GLU A 350 115.02 -31.10 4.88
C GLU A 350 116.38 -31.70 4.52
N THR A 351 116.64 -31.89 3.22
CA THR A 351 117.86 -32.53 2.71
C THR A 351 119.06 -31.60 2.78
N ALA A 352 118.87 -30.28 2.60
CA ALA A 352 119.92 -29.27 2.77
C ALA A 352 120.60 -29.33 4.15
N GLY A 353 119.84 -29.67 5.20
CA GLY A 353 120.35 -29.88 6.56
C GLY A 353 121.21 -31.15 6.76
N HIS A 354 121.05 -32.17 5.91
CA HIS A 354 121.66 -33.50 6.05
C HIS A 354 122.80 -33.79 5.06
N THR A 355 123.08 -32.87 4.11
CA THR A 355 124.07 -33.00 3.03
C THR A 355 125.49 -33.39 3.49
N LYS A 356 125.90 -33.03 4.72
CA LYS A 356 127.23 -33.38 5.26
C LYS A 356 127.39 -34.86 5.63
N SER A 357 126.30 -35.60 5.84
CA SER A 357 126.34 -37.02 6.25
C SER A 357 126.26 -38.01 5.08
N ILE A 358 125.92 -37.56 3.87
CA ILE A 358 125.63 -38.44 2.72
C ILE A 358 126.91 -38.92 2.01
N TYR A 359 127.99 -38.14 2.04
CA TYR A 359 129.25 -38.42 1.35
C TYR A 359 130.10 -39.57 1.97
N ALA A 360 129.71 -40.12 3.12
CA ALA A 360 130.54 -41.07 3.88
C ALA A 360 130.16 -42.55 3.75
N SER A 361 129.12 -42.90 2.98
CA SER A 361 128.62 -44.29 2.91
C SER A 361 128.92 -44.98 1.58
N SER A 362 129.57 -46.14 1.64
CA SER A 362 129.84 -47.05 0.51
C SER A 362 128.62 -47.83 0.01
N SER A 363 127.41 -47.51 0.48
CA SER A 363 126.15 -48.20 0.12
C SER A 363 125.22 -47.41 -0.82
N LEU A 364 125.71 -46.31 -1.41
CA LEU A 364 124.90 -45.41 -2.26
C LEU A 364 124.23 -46.14 -3.43
N HIS A 365 124.93 -47.09 -4.04
CA HIS A 365 124.41 -47.84 -5.17
C HIS A 365 123.23 -48.77 -4.79
N VAL A 366 123.24 -49.33 -3.57
CA VAL A 366 122.13 -50.14 -3.05
C VAL A 366 120.93 -49.25 -2.74
N ARG A 367 121.15 -48.06 -2.17
CA ARG A 367 120.09 -47.08 -1.89
C ARG A 367 119.47 -46.54 -3.17
N GLU A 368 120.29 -46.24 -4.18
CA GLU A 368 119.83 -45.85 -5.52
C GLU A 368 118.98 -46.94 -6.16
N ALA A 369 119.39 -48.20 -6.08
CA ALA A 369 118.62 -49.33 -6.60
C ALA A 369 117.29 -49.54 -5.86
N VAL A 370 117.25 -49.32 -4.54
CA VAL A 370 116.01 -49.39 -3.74
C VAL A 370 115.08 -48.23 -4.07
N SER A 371 115.56 -46.99 -4.08
CA SER A 371 114.74 -45.81 -4.42
C SER A 371 114.23 -45.84 -5.87
N ARG A 372 115.00 -46.41 -6.81
CA ARG A 372 114.54 -46.61 -8.19
C ARG A 372 113.39 -47.62 -8.26
N LYS A 373 113.46 -48.72 -7.50
CA LYS A 373 112.36 -49.69 -7.40
C LYS A 373 111.13 -49.12 -6.70
N GLU A 374 111.32 -48.29 -5.68
CA GLU A 374 110.22 -47.59 -5.00
C GLU A 374 109.56 -46.57 -5.93
N LEU A 375 110.36 -45.84 -6.74
CA LEU A 375 109.84 -44.93 -7.76
C LEU A 375 109.03 -45.69 -8.83
N GLU A 376 109.57 -46.78 -9.36
CA GLU A 376 108.87 -47.65 -10.32
C GLU A 376 107.56 -48.21 -9.73
N ALA A 377 107.55 -48.59 -8.45
CA ALA A 377 106.33 -49.05 -7.78
C ALA A 377 105.28 -47.93 -7.63
N VAL A 378 105.70 -46.72 -7.26
CA VAL A 378 104.82 -45.55 -7.14
C VAL A 378 104.30 -45.10 -8.52
N GLU A 379 105.12 -45.19 -9.57
CA GLU A 379 104.69 -44.90 -10.95
C GLU A 379 103.60 -45.87 -11.41
N VAL A 380 103.75 -47.17 -11.12
CA VAL A 380 102.73 -48.19 -11.43
C VAL A 380 101.44 -47.95 -10.63
N GLU A 381 101.54 -47.60 -9.34
CA GLU A 381 100.37 -47.24 -8.54
C GLU A 381 99.68 -45.96 -9.07
N LEU A 382 100.45 -44.96 -9.48
CA LEU A 382 99.93 -43.73 -10.08
C LEU A 382 99.20 -44.01 -11.39
N GLU A 383 99.77 -44.85 -12.27
CA GLU A 383 99.12 -45.27 -13.51
C GLU A 383 97.82 -46.03 -13.24
N ALA A 384 97.81 -46.93 -12.25
CA ALA A 384 96.62 -47.65 -11.84
C ALA A 384 95.52 -46.70 -11.32
N LEU A 385 95.90 -45.67 -10.55
CA LEU A 385 94.97 -44.64 -10.05
C LEU A 385 94.40 -43.77 -11.19
N LEU A 386 95.24 -43.35 -12.13
CA LEU A 386 94.85 -42.49 -13.26
C LEU A 386 93.90 -43.19 -14.25
N HIS A 387 94.03 -44.50 -14.44
CA HIS A 387 93.20 -45.24 -15.39
C HIS A 387 91.96 -45.90 -14.77
N GLY A 388 91.92 -46.07 -13.44
CA GLY A 388 90.84 -46.77 -12.75
C GLY A 388 89.96 -45.86 -11.87
N PRO A 389 90.34 -45.67 -10.60
CA PRO A 389 89.49 -45.03 -9.59
C PRO A 389 89.25 -43.53 -9.84
N VAL A 390 90.22 -42.78 -10.38
CA VAL A 390 90.06 -41.35 -10.65
C VAL A 390 88.96 -41.10 -11.71
N PRO A 391 89.00 -41.69 -12.91
CA PRO A 391 87.92 -41.56 -13.89
C PRO A 391 86.56 -42.05 -13.36
N ALA A 392 86.55 -43.11 -12.53
CA ALA A 392 85.31 -43.61 -11.92
C ALA A 392 84.69 -42.60 -10.94
N ALA A 393 85.50 -42.02 -10.04
CA ALA A 393 85.05 -41.00 -9.09
C ALA A 393 84.57 -39.73 -9.81
N LEU A 394 85.25 -39.29 -10.87
CA LEU A 394 84.84 -38.15 -11.69
C LEU A 394 83.52 -38.40 -12.43
N ARG A 395 83.25 -39.63 -12.89
CA ARG A 395 81.96 -39.98 -13.50
C ARG A 395 80.84 -39.94 -12.47
N GLU A 396 81.05 -40.42 -11.24
CA GLU A 396 80.05 -40.32 -10.18
C GLU A 396 79.83 -38.86 -9.75
N SER A 397 80.88 -38.04 -9.64
CA SER A 397 80.72 -36.60 -9.33
C SER A 397 79.92 -35.88 -10.42
N ALA A 398 80.14 -36.21 -11.69
CA ALA A 398 79.37 -35.68 -12.81
C ALA A 398 77.90 -36.11 -12.79
N ARG A 399 77.59 -37.33 -12.33
CA ARG A 399 76.20 -37.77 -12.15
C ARG A 399 75.46 -36.99 -11.07
N LEU A 400 76.16 -36.57 -10.02
CA LEU A 400 75.58 -35.72 -8.97
C LEU A 400 75.19 -34.33 -9.49
N LEU A 401 75.77 -33.86 -10.61
CA LEU A 401 75.39 -32.61 -11.28
C LEU A 401 73.95 -32.62 -11.82
N ASN A 402 73.37 -33.81 -12.08
CA ASN A 402 72.04 -33.94 -12.67
C ASN A 402 70.95 -33.33 -11.77
N VAL A 403 71.04 -33.54 -10.46
CA VAL A 403 70.04 -33.08 -9.48
C VAL A 403 69.92 -31.55 -9.45
N PRO A 404 70.99 -30.76 -9.26
CA PRO A 404 70.88 -29.30 -9.24
C PRO A 404 70.46 -28.71 -10.60
N VAL A 405 70.90 -29.30 -11.72
CA VAL A 405 70.52 -28.82 -13.05
C VAL A 405 69.03 -29.04 -13.32
N VAL A 406 68.52 -30.24 -13.06
CA VAL A 406 67.08 -30.56 -13.21
C VAL A 406 66.25 -29.73 -12.23
N ARG A 407 66.70 -29.55 -10.99
CA ARG A 407 66.03 -28.68 -10.01
C ARG A 407 65.97 -27.23 -10.49
N GLY A 408 67.02 -26.73 -11.15
CA GLY A 408 67.05 -25.41 -11.76
C GLY A 408 66.03 -25.26 -12.90
N ASP A 409 65.97 -26.22 -13.83
CA ASP A 409 64.99 -26.22 -14.93
C ASP A 409 63.55 -26.26 -14.39
N LEU A 410 63.28 -27.13 -13.41
CA LEU A 410 61.96 -27.22 -12.77
C LEU A 410 61.60 -25.93 -12.01
N ALA A 411 62.56 -25.30 -11.31
CA ALA A 411 62.32 -24.03 -10.63
C ALA A 411 62.00 -22.90 -11.62
N LEU A 412 62.68 -22.87 -12.77
CA LEU A 412 62.40 -21.91 -13.84
C LEU A 412 61.02 -22.14 -14.45
N GLN A 413 60.65 -23.40 -14.73
CA GLN A 413 59.31 -23.77 -15.22
C GLN A 413 58.21 -23.36 -14.23
N LEU A 414 58.41 -23.63 -12.93
CA LEU A 414 57.48 -23.20 -11.88
C LEU A 414 57.36 -21.68 -11.79
N ALA A 415 58.46 -20.94 -11.91
CA ALA A 415 58.44 -19.48 -11.89
C ALA A 415 57.63 -18.91 -13.08
N ARG A 416 57.81 -19.49 -14.28
CA ARG A 416 57.02 -19.14 -15.46
C ARG A 416 55.53 -19.44 -15.26
N GLN A 417 55.20 -20.63 -14.77
CA GLN A 417 53.81 -21.00 -14.52
C GLN A 417 53.16 -20.06 -13.49
N LYS A 418 53.84 -19.75 -12.39
CA LYS A 418 53.35 -18.78 -11.38
C LYS A 418 53.09 -17.41 -11.98
N TYR A 419 53.96 -16.95 -12.88
CA TYR A 419 53.73 -15.70 -13.60
C TYR A 419 52.44 -15.75 -14.45
N TYR A 420 52.23 -16.83 -15.22
CA TYR A 420 51.01 -17.00 -16.01
C TYR A 420 49.76 -17.06 -15.14
N THR A 421 49.77 -17.86 -14.07
CA THR A 421 48.64 -17.96 -13.15
C THR A 421 48.31 -16.60 -12.55
N SER A 422 49.32 -15.83 -12.13
CA SER A 422 49.11 -14.47 -11.60
C SER A 422 48.51 -13.50 -12.63
N ARG A 423 48.92 -13.59 -13.90
CA ARG A 423 48.32 -12.77 -14.99
C ARG A 423 46.90 -13.23 -15.34
N GLN A 424 46.64 -14.53 -15.33
CA GLN A 424 45.30 -15.09 -15.53
C GLN A 424 44.35 -14.65 -14.41
N ASP A 425 44.81 -14.66 -13.15
CA ASP A 425 44.04 -14.16 -12.01
C ASP A 425 43.68 -12.69 -12.19
N GLN A 426 44.61 -11.85 -12.65
CA GLN A 426 44.33 -10.43 -12.93
C GLN A 426 43.26 -10.26 -14.02
N VAL A 427 43.36 -11.00 -15.14
CA VAL A 427 42.36 -10.95 -16.21
C VAL A 427 40.99 -11.42 -15.72
N ARG A 428 40.95 -12.53 -14.96
CA ARG A 428 39.73 -13.04 -14.33
C ARG A 428 39.10 -11.96 -13.45
N ASP A 429 39.89 -11.29 -12.61
CA ASP A 429 39.37 -10.29 -11.68
C ASP A 429 38.80 -9.07 -12.43
N TYR A 430 39.41 -8.63 -13.52
CA TYR A 430 38.85 -7.59 -14.38
C TYR A 430 37.55 -8.02 -15.05
N LEU A 431 37.48 -9.25 -15.59
CA LEU A 431 36.26 -9.79 -16.19
C LEU A 431 35.14 -9.95 -15.15
N LEU A 432 35.46 -10.39 -13.93
CA LEU A 432 34.49 -10.51 -12.85
C LEU A 432 33.94 -9.14 -12.43
N ARG A 433 34.79 -8.11 -12.36
CA ARG A 433 34.34 -6.73 -12.07
C ARG A 433 33.42 -6.19 -13.16
N GLN A 434 33.78 -6.41 -14.42
CA GLN A 434 32.95 -6.01 -15.56
C GLN A 434 31.61 -6.77 -15.57
N LYS A 435 31.61 -8.07 -15.27
CA LYS A 435 30.37 -8.82 -15.13
C LYS A 435 29.51 -8.26 -13.99
N ALA A 436 30.11 -8.04 -12.82
CA ALA A 436 29.39 -7.50 -11.67
C ALA A 436 28.81 -6.10 -11.94
N SER A 437 29.49 -5.26 -12.72
CA SER A 437 29.00 -3.93 -13.09
C SER A 437 27.74 -4.05 -13.98
N PHE A 438 27.75 -4.93 -14.98
CA PHE A 438 26.56 -5.22 -15.80
C PHE A 438 25.41 -5.83 -14.99
N ASP A 439 25.70 -6.82 -14.15
CA ASP A 439 24.71 -7.50 -13.31
C ASP A 439 24.03 -6.51 -12.35
N LEU A 440 24.77 -5.52 -11.83
CA LEU A 440 24.22 -4.47 -10.97
C LEU A 440 23.24 -3.55 -11.71
N VAL A 441 23.58 -3.14 -12.93
CA VAL A 441 22.68 -2.32 -13.77
C VAL A 441 21.42 -3.11 -14.12
N LEU A 442 21.58 -4.38 -14.49
CA LEU A 442 20.44 -5.27 -14.78
C LEU A 442 19.54 -5.43 -13.56
N LEU A 443 20.12 -5.70 -12.38
CA LEU A 443 19.36 -5.83 -11.14
C LEU A 443 18.61 -4.53 -10.81
N ALA A 444 19.23 -3.37 -10.99
CA ALA A 444 18.59 -2.09 -10.75
C ALA A 444 17.39 -1.87 -11.70
N GLN A 445 17.51 -2.24 -12.97
CA GLN A 445 16.40 -2.19 -13.94
C GLN A 445 15.27 -3.16 -13.56
N GLU A 446 15.58 -4.39 -13.16
CA GLU A 446 14.58 -5.35 -12.71
C GLU A 446 13.84 -4.88 -11.47
N MET A 447 14.57 -4.33 -10.49
CA MET A 447 14.00 -3.79 -9.26
C MET A 447 13.08 -2.60 -9.54
N GLU A 448 13.48 -1.70 -10.44
CA GLU A 448 12.63 -0.60 -10.91
C GLU A 448 11.36 -1.14 -11.59
N LEU A 449 11.49 -2.11 -12.48
CA LEU A 449 10.36 -2.74 -13.17
C LEU A 449 9.38 -3.40 -12.19
N ARG A 450 9.88 -4.14 -11.19
CA ARG A 450 9.04 -4.78 -10.17
C ARG A 450 8.26 -3.74 -9.37
N ARG A 451 8.92 -2.65 -8.95
CA ARG A 451 8.25 -1.54 -8.26
C ARG A 451 7.14 -0.93 -9.12
N TRP A 452 7.41 -0.70 -10.40
CA TRP A 452 6.41 -0.15 -11.32
C TRP A 452 5.22 -1.08 -11.54
N LYS A 453 5.44 -2.39 -11.63
CA LYS A 453 4.35 -3.38 -11.70
C LYS A 453 3.45 -3.29 -10.47
N THR A 454 4.05 -3.25 -9.27
CA THR A 454 3.29 -3.09 -8.02
C THR A 454 2.52 -1.76 -7.98
N CYS A 455 3.15 -0.64 -8.36
CA CYS A 455 2.46 0.64 -8.45
C CYS A 455 1.29 0.60 -9.44
N HIS A 456 1.48 -0.03 -10.61
CA HIS A 456 0.44 -0.17 -11.62
C HIS A 456 -0.74 -1.02 -11.12
N GLU A 457 -0.47 -2.15 -10.45
CA GLU A 457 -1.49 -2.99 -9.83
C GLU A 457 -2.30 -2.21 -8.78
N GLN A 458 -1.63 -1.45 -7.91
CA GLN A 458 -2.28 -0.62 -6.89
C GLN A 458 -3.11 0.50 -7.52
N LEU A 459 -2.59 1.20 -8.52
CA LEU A 459 -3.31 2.25 -9.24
C LEU A 459 -4.54 1.69 -9.97
N SER A 460 -4.42 0.51 -10.58
CA SER A 460 -5.54 -0.18 -11.24
C SER A 460 -6.61 -0.60 -10.22
N GLU A 461 -6.22 -1.05 -9.03
CA GLU A 461 -7.17 -1.36 -7.95
C GLU A 461 -7.90 -0.10 -7.45
N ILE A 462 -7.19 1.02 -7.32
CA ILE A 462 -7.78 2.32 -6.93
C ILE A 462 -8.73 2.81 -8.02
N GLU A 463 -8.32 2.79 -9.29
CA GLU A 463 -9.17 3.13 -10.43
C GLU A 463 -10.45 2.28 -10.45
N GLY A 464 -10.31 0.96 -10.27
CA GLY A 464 -11.44 0.04 -10.19
C GLY A 464 -12.39 0.34 -9.02
N ARG A 465 -11.87 0.76 -7.86
CA ARG A 465 -12.68 1.18 -6.71
C ARG A 465 -13.42 2.50 -6.99
N LEU A 466 -12.71 3.51 -7.48
CA LEU A 466 -13.28 4.81 -7.81
C LEU A 466 -14.37 4.70 -8.88
N LEU A 467 -14.17 3.85 -9.90
CA LEU A 467 -15.19 3.59 -10.92
C LEU A 467 -16.45 2.91 -10.35
N LYS A 468 -16.31 2.01 -9.38
CA LYS A 468 -17.46 1.37 -8.70
C LYS A 468 -18.20 2.38 -7.83
N GLU A 469 -17.49 3.11 -6.98
CA GLU A 469 -18.07 4.14 -6.12
C GLU A 469 -18.74 5.25 -6.94
N GLY A 470 -18.14 5.65 -8.06
CA GLY A 470 -18.72 6.59 -9.00
C GLY A 470 -20.06 6.10 -9.57
N LYS A 471 -20.15 4.83 -10.00
CA LYS A 471 -21.40 4.22 -10.47
C LYS A 471 -22.46 4.14 -9.37
N GLU A 472 -22.05 3.78 -8.14
CA GLU A 472 -22.97 3.76 -7.01
C GLU A 472 -23.48 5.17 -6.67
N ALA A 473 -22.61 6.18 -6.72
CA ALA A 473 -22.99 7.56 -6.50
C ALA A 473 -23.97 8.06 -7.57
N THR A 474 -23.72 7.75 -8.86
CA THR A 474 -24.67 8.12 -9.93
C THR A 474 -26.02 7.42 -9.74
N LEU A 475 -26.04 6.13 -9.39
CA LEU A 475 -27.29 5.41 -9.11
C LEU A 475 -28.04 6.00 -7.90
N ARG A 476 -27.33 6.41 -6.83
CA ARG A 476 -27.95 7.09 -5.70
C ARG A 476 -28.56 8.42 -6.12
N ILE A 477 -27.84 9.22 -6.91
CA ILE A 477 -28.34 10.51 -7.42
C ILE A 477 -29.59 10.30 -8.29
N GLU A 478 -29.57 9.32 -9.20
CA GLU A 478 -30.72 8.96 -10.03
C GLU A 478 -31.92 8.50 -9.18
N SER A 479 -31.68 7.68 -8.16
CA SER A 479 -32.74 7.22 -7.25
C SER A 479 -33.37 8.36 -6.45
N LEU A 480 -32.57 9.34 -6.02
CA LEU A 480 -33.03 10.53 -5.28
C LEU A 480 -33.70 11.57 -6.18
N ALA A 481 -33.46 11.53 -7.49
CA ALA A 481 -34.10 12.40 -8.47
C ALA A 481 -35.53 11.96 -8.83
N HIS A 482 -36.01 10.80 -8.35
CA HIS A 482 -37.36 10.33 -8.63
C HIS A 482 -38.43 11.23 -7.97
N PRO A 483 -39.41 11.77 -8.74
CA PRO A 483 -40.41 12.70 -8.26
C PRO A 483 -41.39 12.10 -7.23
N GLU A 484 -41.47 10.77 -7.15
CA GLU A 484 -42.33 10.06 -6.18
C GLU A 484 -41.82 10.17 -4.73
N LEU A 485 -40.51 10.41 -4.53
CA LEU A 485 -39.92 10.64 -3.20
C LEU A 485 -40.22 12.05 -2.64
N ALA A 486 -40.71 12.97 -3.47
CA ALA A 486 -41.13 14.31 -3.05
C ALA A 486 -42.57 14.35 -2.49
N VAL A 487 -43.29 13.22 -2.54
CA VAL A 487 -44.66 13.13 -2.02
C VAL A 487 -44.61 13.00 -0.51
N ASN A 488 -44.88 14.11 0.18
CA ASN A 488 -45.04 14.20 1.62
C ASN A 488 -46.20 13.29 2.09
N PRO A 489 -45.96 12.09 2.65
CA PRO A 489 -47.04 11.24 3.10
C PRO A 489 -47.41 11.72 4.50
N ARG A 490 -48.67 12.13 4.71
CA ARG A 490 -49.20 12.19 6.07
C ARG A 490 -48.94 10.82 6.72
N PRO A 491 -48.27 10.75 7.88
CA PRO A 491 -47.88 9.48 8.46
C PRO A 491 -49.13 8.74 8.92
N ASN A 492 -49.56 7.74 8.14
CA ASN A 492 -50.48 6.73 8.64
C ASN A 492 -49.62 5.71 9.40
N PRO A 493 -49.79 5.54 10.72
CA PRO A 493 -48.93 4.67 11.52
C PRO A 493 -49.14 3.17 11.21
N ILE A 494 -50.21 2.83 10.49
CA ILE A 494 -50.63 1.46 10.20
C ILE A 494 -50.35 1.14 8.73
N ILE A 495 -49.65 0.02 8.50
CA ILE A 495 -49.45 -0.57 7.17
C ILE A 495 -50.82 -1.05 6.67
N SER A 496 -51.31 -0.42 5.61
CA SER A 496 -52.58 -0.77 4.99
C SER A 496 -52.55 -2.22 4.51
N SER A 497 -53.65 -2.95 4.65
CA SER A 497 -53.79 -4.34 4.17
C SER A 497 -53.67 -4.47 2.65
N LYS A 498 -53.81 -3.36 1.91
CA LYS A 498 -53.57 -3.30 0.46
C LYS A 498 -52.08 -3.23 0.10
N ASP A 499 -51.23 -2.88 1.07
CA ASP A 499 -49.80 -2.73 0.88
C ASP A 499 -49.09 -4.07 1.16
N ALA A 500 -49.17 -4.96 0.17
CA ALA A 500 -48.62 -6.30 0.25
C ALA A 500 -47.08 -6.30 0.40
N ALA A 501 -46.41 -5.25 -0.09
CA ALA A 501 -44.95 -5.14 -0.06
C ALA A 501 -44.44 -4.95 1.37
N PHE A 502 -44.86 -3.88 2.05
CA PHE A 502 -44.41 -3.62 3.44
C PHE A 502 -44.94 -4.67 4.42
N SER A 503 -46.12 -5.22 4.16
CA SER A 503 -46.66 -6.38 4.89
C SER A 503 -45.77 -7.61 4.81
N ARG A 504 -45.25 -7.93 3.61
CA ARG A 504 -44.35 -9.07 3.39
C ARG A 504 -42.96 -8.79 3.95
N LEU A 505 -42.48 -7.56 3.84
CA LEU A 505 -41.18 -7.14 4.37
C LEU A 505 -41.15 -7.28 5.90
N LEU A 506 -42.19 -6.82 6.59
CA LEU A 506 -42.34 -7.01 8.05
C LEU A 506 -42.33 -8.49 8.43
N GLN A 507 -42.99 -9.36 7.63
CA GLN A 507 -43.05 -10.79 7.89
C GLN A 507 -41.69 -11.47 7.71
N ILE A 508 -40.91 -11.07 6.69
CA ILE A 508 -39.56 -11.59 6.46
C ILE A 508 -38.63 -11.18 7.61
N LEU A 509 -38.70 -9.92 8.04
CA LEU A 509 -37.88 -9.41 9.15
C LEU A 509 -38.25 -10.04 10.50
N LYS A 510 -39.53 -10.29 10.75
CA LYS A 510 -40.01 -10.98 11.97
C LYS A 510 -39.82 -12.51 11.93
N HIS A 511 -39.50 -13.12 10.78
CA HIS A 511 -39.40 -14.58 10.67
C HIS A 511 -38.25 -15.19 11.51
N ASN A 512 -37.22 -14.40 11.83
CA ASN A 512 -36.07 -14.83 12.62
C ASN A 512 -36.13 -14.37 14.09
N SER A 513 -37.07 -13.50 14.47
CA SER A 513 -37.23 -13.08 15.86
C SER A 513 -38.29 -13.95 16.53
N GLY A 514 -37.85 -14.89 17.39
CA GLY A 514 -38.71 -15.81 18.13
C GLY A 514 -39.65 -15.17 19.18
N SER A 515 -40.06 -13.92 18.99
CA SER A 515 -40.95 -13.20 19.90
C SER A 515 -42.42 -13.45 19.51
N GLY A 516 -43.09 -14.34 20.24
CA GLY A 516 -44.49 -14.74 20.05
C GLY A 516 -45.54 -13.68 20.41
N ARG A 517 -45.26 -12.38 20.24
CA ARG A 517 -46.29 -11.33 20.40
C ARG A 517 -46.80 -10.89 19.04
N VAL A 518 -47.97 -11.40 18.66
CA VAL A 518 -48.71 -10.93 17.49
C VAL A 518 -49.39 -9.62 17.86
N GLU A 519 -48.82 -8.50 17.43
CA GLU A 519 -49.48 -7.18 17.53
C GLU A 519 -50.75 -7.17 16.64
N PRO A 520 -51.88 -6.62 17.11
CA PRO A 520 -53.16 -6.66 16.39
C PRO A 520 -53.17 -5.85 15.09
N PHE A 521 -52.24 -4.91 14.92
CA PHE A 521 -52.06 -4.13 13.69
C PHE A 521 -50.58 -4.13 13.27
N ARG A 522 -50.33 -4.20 11.96
CA ARG A 522 -48.99 -4.04 11.39
C ARG A 522 -48.69 -2.55 11.29
N THR A 523 -47.72 -2.06 12.05
CA THR A 523 -47.34 -0.64 12.06
C THR A 523 -46.02 -0.40 11.34
N TYR A 524 -45.85 0.79 10.78
CA TYR A 524 -44.56 1.21 10.22
C TYR A 524 -43.48 1.30 11.32
N GLU A 525 -43.87 1.56 12.57
CA GLU A 525 -42.98 1.53 13.73
C GLU A 525 -42.48 0.12 14.05
N ALA A 526 -43.34 -0.90 13.99
CA ALA A 526 -42.90 -2.29 14.17
C ALA A 526 -41.98 -2.77 13.04
N LEU A 527 -42.17 -2.23 11.83
CA LEU A 527 -41.26 -2.45 10.71
C LEU A 527 -39.92 -1.76 10.92
N ASP A 528 -39.95 -0.53 11.41
CA ASP A 528 -38.76 0.23 11.72
C ASP A 528 -37.95 -0.42 12.85
N GLN A 529 -38.59 -0.87 13.93
CA GLN A 529 -37.94 -1.63 15.00
C GLN A 529 -37.34 -2.94 14.48
N ALA A 530 -38.04 -3.66 13.60
CA ALA A 530 -37.52 -4.88 12.99
C ALA A 530 -36.32 -4.58 12.08
N ALA A 531 -36.35 -3.49 11.31
CA ALA A 531 -35.23 -3.03 10.50
C ALA A 531 -34.02 -2.62 11.36
N HIS A 532 -34.24 -1.86 12.43
CA HIS A 532 -33.21 -1.50 13.41
C HIS A 532 -32.60 -2.74 14.08
N SER A 533 -33.41 -3.74 14.41
CA SER A 533 -32.90 -5.02 14.94
C SER A 533 -32.03 -5.77 13.93
N LEU A 534 -32.36 -5.69 12.63
CA LEU A 534 -31.54 -6.28 11.58
C LEU A 534 -30.23 -5.52 11.39
N VAL A 535 -30.27 -4.18 11.39
CA VAL A 535 -29.08 -3.32 11.25
C VAL A 535 -28.12 -3.55 12.41
N THR A 536 -28.63 -3.60 13.65
CA THR A 536 -27.82 -3.89 14.84
C THR A 536 -27.24 -5.31 14.79
N ASN A 537 -28.03 -6.31 14.38
CA ASN A 537 -27.51 -7.67 14.17
C ASN A 537 -26.45 -7.72 13.06
N HIS A 538 -26.62 -6.97 11.98
CA HIS A 538 -25.66 -6.88 10.89
C HIS A 538 -24.35 -6.21 11.34
N GLN A 539 -24.44 -5.11 12.09
CA GLN A 539 -23.28 -4.45 12.70
C GLN A 539 -22.55 -5.38 13.66
N LEU A 540 -23.28 -6.10 14.53
CA LEU A 540 -22.69 -7.09 15.43
C LEU A 540 -22.00 -8.21 14.65
N LEU A 541 -22.59 -8.69 13.55
CA LEU A 541 -21.93 -9.67 12.67
C LEU A 541 -20.68 -9.11 11.99
N LEU A 542 -20.71 -7.86 11.52
CA LEU A 542 -19.54 -7.20 10.95
C LEU A 542 -18.43 -7.02 11.99
N ASP A 543 -18.76 -6.67 13.23
CA ASP A 543 -17.80 -6.52 14.32
C ASP A 543 -17.19 -7.87 14.75
N THR A 544 -17.99 -8.93 14.80
CA THR A 544 -17.49 -10.30 15.03
C THR A 544 -16.60 -10.78 13.88
N LEU A 545 -16.93 -10.45 12.63
CA LEU A 545 -16.08 -10.76 11.48
C LEU A 545 -14.79 -9.93 11.50
N ALA A 546 -14.87 -8.64 11.84
CA ALA A 546 -13.71 -7.76 11.93
C ALA A 546 -12.76 -8.17 13.07
N SER A 547 -13.29 -8.65 14.19
CA SER A 547 -12.48 -9.22 15.28
C SER A 547 -11.85 -10.55 14.87
N ALA A 548 -12.59 -11.48 14.27
CA ALA A 548 -12.02 -12.72 13.72
C ALA A 548 -10.92 -12.45 12.67
N ARG A 549 -11.12 -11.44 11.80
CA ARG A 549 -10.12 -11.03 10.81
C ARG A 549 -8.87 -10.42 11.46
N ARG A 550 -9.03 -9.68 12.56
CA ARG A 550 -7.90 -9.15 13.35
C ARG A 550 -7.12 -10.29 14.01
N GLU A 551 -7.80 -11.27 14.59
CA GLU A 551 -7.18 -12.47 15.16
C GLU A 551 -6.42 -13.28 14.11
N GLN A 552 -7.02 -13.48 12.93
CA GLN A 552 -6.36 -14.18 11.82
C GLN A 552 -5.11 -13.43 11.34
N ARG A 553 -5.18 -12.10 11.21
CA ARG A 553 -4.02 -11.28 10.85
C ARG A 553 -2.92 -11.35 11.91
N TYR A 554 -3.29 -11.32 13.19
CA TYR A 554 -2.33 -11.46 14.28
C TYR A 554 -1.66 -12.84 14.26
N ALA A 555 -2.42 -13.92 14.07
CA ALA A 555 -1.89 -15.27 13.93
C ALA A 555 -0.96 -15.39 12.70
N ALA A 556 -1.33 -14.79 11.57
CA ALA A 556 -0.50 -14.76 10.37
C ALA A 556 0.79 -13.96 10.57
N ALA A 557 0.72 -12.80 11.23
CA ALA A 557 1.90 -11.99 11.55
C ALA A 557 2.84 -12.72 12.52
N ARG A 558 2.28 -13.43 13.51
CA ARG A 558 3.05 -14.29 14.42
C ARG A 558 3.77 -15.40 13.67
N LEU A 559 3.06 -16.15 12.82
CA LEU A 559 3.65 -17.20 11.99
C LEU A 559 4.72 -16.65 11.05
N TYR A 560 4.51 -15.48 10.47
CA TYR A 560 5.51 -14.82 9.63
C TYR A 560 6.76 -14.45 10.44
N GLY A 561 6.58 -13.91 11.64
CA GLY A 561 7.67 -13.65 12.58
C GLY A 561 8.43 -14.91 12.98
N ASP A 562 7.72 -16.01 13.27
CA ASP A 562 8.32 -17.31 13.58
C ASP A 562 9.14 -17.85 12.38
N CYS A 563 8.61 -17.73 11.16
CA CYS A 563 9.33 -18.08 9.92
C CYS A 563 10.57 -17.21 9.71
N GLU A 564 10.49 -15.91 9.96
CA GLU A 564 11.66 -15.03 9.88
C GLU A 564 12.69 -15.36 10.95
N MET A 565 12.29 -15.70 12.17
CA MET A 565 13.20 -16.14 13.21
C MET A 565 13.91 -17.45 12.81
N LEU A 566 13.17 -18.41 12.23
CA LEU A 566 13.74 -19.64 11.70
C LEU A 566 14.75 -19.34 10.57
N HIS A 567 14.39 -18.46 9.63
CA HIS A 567 15.30 -18.02 8.57
C HIS A 567 16.55 -17.34 9.11
N ARG A 568 16.41 -16.45 10.10
CA ARG A 568 17.56 -15.80 10.75
C ARG A 568 18.44 -16.83 11.44
N ALA A 569 17.86 -17.74 12.23
CA ALA A 569 18.59 -18.80 12.92
C ALA A 569 19.37 -19.68 11.93
N ALA A 570 18.71 -20.18 10.88
CA ALA A 570 19.34 -20.97 9.83
C ALA A 570 20.47 -20.19 9.13
N TYR A 571 20.26 -18.91 8.82
CA TYR A 571 21.27 -18.08 8.16
C TYR A 571 22.46 -17.76 9.09
N THR A 572 22.22 -17.50 10.37
CA THR A 572 23.29 -17.25 11.36
C THR A 572 24.08 -18.51 11.68
N GLU A 573 23.45 -19.68 11.77
CA GLU A 573 24.15 -20.95 11.97
C GLU A 573 25.00 -21.30 10.74
N VAL A 574 24.48 -21.07 9.54
CA VAL A 574 25.23 -21.25 8.28
C VAL A 574 26.37 -20.22 8.15
N GLN A 575 26.18 -18.96 8.56
CA GLN A 575 27.26 -17.97 8.59
C GLN A 575 28.33 -18.27 9.64
N GLN A 576 27.97 -18.78 10.81
CA GLN A 576 28.93 -19.18 11.85
C GLN A 576 29.78 -20.38 11.42
N LEU A 577 29.20 -21.31 10.66
CA LEU A 577 29.93 -22.42 10.01
C LEU A 577 30.95 -21.94 8.96
N VAL A 578 30.70 -20.79 8.31
CA VAL A 578 31.55 -20.24 7.23
C VAL A 578 32.59 -19.22 7.75
N LEU A 579 32.33 -18.55 8.87
CA LEU A 579 33.14 -17.42 9.37
C LEU A 579 33.88 -17.68 10.70
N GLY A 580 33.82 -18.89 11.27
CA GLY A 580 34.67 -19.28 12.40
C GLY A 580 36.18 -19.15 12.04
N PRO A 581 37.05 -18.69 12.95
CA PRO A 581 38.40 -18.26 12.61
C PRO A 581 39.25 -19.40 12.03
N GLN A 582 39.48 -19.35 10.72
CA GLN A 582 40.43 -20.20 9.98
C GLN A 582 41.89 -19.75 10.20
N VAL A 583 42.28 -19.47 11.45
CA VAL A 583 43.66 -19.09 11.77
C VAL A 583 44.36 -20.29 12.39
N CYS A 584 45.08 -21.05 11.56
CA CYS A 584 46.10 -21.97 12.04
C CYS A 584 47.27 -21.16 12.60
N PRO A 585 47.70 -21.35 13.87
CA PRO A 585 49.02 -20.94 14.29
C PRO A 585 50.04 -21.94 13.73
N THR A 586 51.03 -21.42 13.04
CA THR A 586 52.22 -22.15 12.61
C THR A 586 53.03 -22.64 13.81
N ALA A 587 53.43 -23.91 13.74
CA ALA A 587 54.56 -24.57 14.42
C ALA A 587 54.43 -24.94 15.92
N SER A 588 54.34 -26.24 16.20
CA SER A 588 55.41 -27.02 16.88
C SER A 588 54.99 -28.49 17.01
N ASN A 589 56.00 -29.36 17.10
CA ASN A 589 55.92 -30.82 16.99
C ASN A 589 55.01 -31.51 18.03
N ASP A 590 54.55 -32.70 17.63
CA ASP A 590 54.13 -33.84 18.45
C ASP A 590 52.92 -33.64 19.37
N GLN A 591 51.71 -33.83 18.83
CA GLN A 591 50.67 -34.77 19.31
C GLN A 591 49.31 -34.47 18.66
N ASP A 592 48.56 -35.53 18.39
CA ASP A 592 47.20 -35.56 17.88
C ASP A 592 46.28 -34.56 18.62
N LEU A 593 46.06 -33.39 18.02
CA LEU A 593 45.02 -32.44 18.43
C LEU A 593 44.11 -32.21 17.24
N LEU A 594 43.15 -33.13 17.07
CA LEU A 594 41.97 -32.91 16.25
C LEU A 594 41.28 -31.63 16.73
N CYS A 595 41.00 -30.73 15.80
CA CYS A 595 40.33 -29.45 16.07
C CYS A 595 39.03 -29.68 16.87
N PRO A 596 38.78 -28.93 17.96
CA PRO A 596 37.53 -29.07 18.74
C PRO A 596 36.27 -28.92 17.87
N ASN A 597 36.36 -28.07 16.84
CA ASN A 597 35.27 -27.79 15.90
C ASN A 597 34.94 -28.98 14.96
N ALA A 598 35.92 -29.85 14.66
CA ALA A 598 35.66 -31.05 13.86
C ALA A 598 34.90 -32.12 14.68
N GLN A 599 35.13 -32.15 16.00
CA GLN A 599 34.48 -33.10 16.90
C GLN A 599 33.03 -32.70 17.20
N GLU A 600 32.77 -31.41 17.41
CA GLU A 600 31.40 -30.88 17.52
C GLU A 600 30.59 -31.06 16.22
N LEU A 601 31.21 -30.81 15.06
CA LEU A 601 30.56 -31.01 13.77
C LEU A 601 30.29 -32.51 13.51
N THR A 602 31.20 -33.40 13.92
CA THR A 602 30.96 -34.85 13.86
C THR A 602 29.81 -35.26 14.78
N LEU A 603 29.73 -34.72 16.00
CA LEU A 603 28.60 -34.98 16.91
C LEU A 603 27.27 -34.48 16.35
N LYS A 604 27.26 -33.28 15.73
CA LYS A 604 26.07 -32.71 15.10
C LYS A 604 25.64 -33.45 13.83
N LEU A 605 26.59 -33.96 13.06
CA LEU A 605 26.29 -34.83 11.91
C LEU A 605 25.71 -36.17 12.36
N VAL A 606 26.25 -36.77 13.43
CA VAL A 606 25.67 -37.98 14.02
C VAL A 606 24.26 -37.71 14.55
N GLU A 607 24.04 -36.57 15.22
CA GLU A 607 22.70 -36.16 15.67
C GLU A 607 21.72 -35.99 14.51
N ALA A 608 22.13 -35.31 13.42
CA ALA A 608 21.32 -35.17 12.21
C ALA A 608 21.02 -36.52 11.53
N GLU A 609 22.00 -37.44 11.53
CA GLU A 609 21.83 -38.78 10.98
C GLU A 609 20.80 -39.60 11.81
N THR A 610 20.83 -39.47 13.14
CA THR A 610 19.79 -40.08 14.00
C THR A 610 18.40 -39.48 13.76
N GLN A 611 18.30 -38.16 13.59
CA GLN A 611 17.03 -37.50 13.28
C GLN A 611 16.48 -37.94 11.91
N MET A 612 17.36 -38.11 10.92
CA MET A 612 16.99 -38.62 9.60
C MET A 612 16.49 -40.08 9.67
N GLN A 613 17.15 -40.94 10.47
CA GLN A 613 16.71 -42.31 10.69
C GLN A 613 15.33 -42.36 11.40
N ASN A 614 15.11 -41.51 12.39
CA ASN A 614 13.82 -41.38 13.07
C ASN A 614 12.71 -40.94 12.10
N LEU A 615 12.99 -39.98 11.22
CA LEU A 615 12.02 -39.53 10.22
C LEU A 615 11.71 -40.63 9.21
N GLN A 616 12.72 -41.39 8.79
CA GLN A 616 12.52 -42.56 7.92
C GLN A 616 11.65 -43.62 8.61
N GLN A 617 11.82 -43.85 9.91
CA GLN A 617 10.98 -44.78 10.67
C GLN A 617 9.53 -44.30 10.74
N VAL A 618 9.30 -43.02 11.09
CA VAL A 618 7.95 -42.43 11.13
C VAL A 618 7.28 -42.49 9.76
N LEU A 619 8.02 -42.22 8.68
CA LEU A 619 7.48 -42.32 7.32
C LEU A 619 7.09 -43.77 6.97
N GLN A 620 7.88 -44.76 7.39
CA GLN A 620 7.54 -46.17 7.21
C GLN A 620 6.32 -46.58 8.01
N GLU A 621 6.16 -46.09 9.25
CA GLU A 621 4.98 -46.33 10.08
C GLU A 621 3.71 -45.73 9.45
N ILE A 622 3.77 -44.48 8.98
CA ILE A 622 2.66 -43.84 8.27
C ILE A 622 2.33 -44.60 6.98
N LEU A 623 3.33 -45.02 6.21
CA LEU A 623 3.11 -45.80 4.99
C LEU A 623 2.49 -47.16 5.31
N ALA A 624 2.89 -47.81 6.39
CA ALA A 624 2.29 -49.05 6.86
C ALA A 624 0.82 -48.82 7.28
N GLU A 625 0.55 -47.77 8.04
CA GLU A 625 -0.81 -47.42 8.46
C GLU A 625 -1.71 -47.10 7.25
N VAL A 626 -1.21 -46.34 6.27
CA VAL A 626 -1.95 -46.05 5.03
C VAL A 626 -2.21 -47.33 4.22
N LYS A 627 -1.23 -48.24 4.15
CA LYS A 627 -1.43 -49.54 3.50
C LYS A 627 -2.47 -50.39 4.22
N THR A 628 -2.47 -50.41 5.55
CA THR A 628 -3.48 -51.14 6.32
C THR A 628 -4.87 -50.54 6.13
N LYS A 629 -5.03 -49.22 6.24
CA LYS A 629 -6.30 -48.51 5.97
C LYS A 629 -6.78 -48.73 4.54
N ARG A 630 -5.89 -48.74 3.55
CA ARG A 630 -6.21 -49.08 2.17
C ARG A 630 -6.74 -50.51 2.05
N SER A 631 -6.08 -51.48 2.69
CA SER A 631 -6.55 -52.87 2.69
C SER A 631 -7.90 -53.05 3.42
N GLN A 632 -8.16 -52.25 4.46
CA GLN A 632 -9.45 -52.25 5.17
C GLN A 632 -10.57 -51.68 4.29
N LEU A 633 -10.30 -50.60 3.56
CA LEU A 633 -11.22 -50.05 2.55
C LEU A 633 -11.48 -51.09 1.45
N ASP A 634 -10.46 -51.77 0.95
CA ASP A 634 -10.64 -52.80 -0.09
C ASP A 634 -11.45 -54.00 0.42
N ARG A 635 -11.40 -54.35 1.71
CA ARG A 635 -12.19 -55.45 2.29
C ARG A 635 -13.61 -55.06 2.67
N ASN A 636 -13.86 -53.80 3.04
CA ASN A 636 -15.16 -53.35 3.53
C ASN A 636 -15.81 -52.32 2.58
N PRO A 637 -16.86 -52.71 1.83
CA PRO A 637 -17.52 -51.81 0.89
C PRO A 637 -18.25 -50.64 1.60
N LEU A 638 -18.66 -50.79 2.85
CA LEU A 638 -19.32 -49.73 3.61
C LEU A 638 -18.34 -48.60 3.97
N LEU A 639 -17.12 -48.95 4.41
CA LEU A 639 -16.07 -47.96 4.72
C LEU A 639 -15.60 -47.22 3.46
N ARG A 640 -15.56 -47.91 2.30
CA ARG A 640 -15.33 -47.24 1.01
C ARG A 640 -16.40 -46.20 0.71
N ARG A 641 -17.66 -46.55 0.94
CA ARG A 641 -18.78 -45.62 0.70
C ARG A 641 -18.77 -44.44 1.67
N GLU A 642 -18.45 -44.68 2.94
CA GLU A 642 -18.30 -43.62 3.95
C GLU A 642 -17.17 -42.65 3.58
N ARG A 643 -16.01 -43.16 3.15
CA ARG A 643 -14.91 -42.33 2.64
C ARG A 643 -15.33 -41.48 1.44
N GLU A 644 -16.06 -42.05 0.49
CA GLU A 644 -16.57 -41.30 -0.67
C GLU A 644 -17.50 -40.17 -0.25
N LEU A 645 -18.43 -40.43 0.69
CA LEU A 645 -19.32 -39.40 1.23
C LEU A 645 -18.53 -38.30 1.97
N TYR A 646 -17.51 -38.66 2.74
CA TYR A 646 -16.61 -37.71 3.40
C TYR A 646 -15.86 -36.83 2.40
N ILE A 647 -15.40 -37.41 1.29
CA ILE A 647 -14.74 -36.66 0.20
C ILE A 647 -15.74 -35.70 -0.46
N PHE A 648 -16.96 -36.16 -0.79
CA PHE A 648 -17.98 -35.30 -1.39
C PHE A 648 -18.44 -34.19 -0.45
N PHE A 649 -18.48 -34.42 0.85
CA PHE A 649 -18.77 -33.39 1.86
C PHE A 649 -17.81 -32.19 1.76
N HIS A 650 -16.52 -32.44 1.50
CA HIS A 650 -15.53 -31.37 1.41
C HIS A 650 -15.31 -30.82 -0.01
N LEU A 651 -15.55 -31.62 -1.05
CA LEU A 651 -15.23 -31.25 -2.43
C LEU A 651 -16.45 -30.90 -3.29
N ASP A 652 -17.62 -31.51 -3.05
CA ASP A 652 -18.82 -31.27 -3.87
C ASP A 652 -20.12 -31.59 -3.12
N ALA A 653 -20.65 -30.55 -2.44
CA ALA A 653 -21.87 -30.64 -1.64
C ALA A 653 -23.13 -31.00 -2.46
N ARG A 654 -23.17 -30.66 -3.76
CA ARG A 654 -24.33 -30.94 -4.62
C ARG A 654 -24.40 -32.41 -4.98
N LEU A 655 -23.24 -33.03 -5.23
CA LEU A 655 -23.15 -34.45 -5.53
C LEU A 655 -23.44 -35.32 -4.30
N LEU A 656 -23.02 -34.86 -3.11
CA LEU A 656 -23.37 -35.48 -1.83
C LEU A 656 -24.90 -35.48 -1.62
N GLN A 657 -25.54 -34.33 -1.79
CA GLN A 657 -26.99 -34.18 -1.61
C GLN A 657 -27.76 -35.17 -2.50
N LYS A 658 -27.42 -35.25 -3.78
CA LYS A 658 -28.04 -36.19 -4.73
C LYS A 658 -27.86 -37.66 -4.34
N ILE A 659 -26.66 -38.03 -3.86
CA ILE A 659 -26.36 -39.39 -3.43
C ILE A 659 -27.15 -39.78 -2.16
N VAL A 660 -27.30 -38.85 -1.21
CA VAL A 660 -28.07 -39.07 0.02
C VAL A 660 -29.56 -39.18 -0.31
N GLU A 661 -30.10 -38.29 -1.13
CA GLU A 661 -31.49 -38.34 -1.63
C GLU A 661 -31.80 -39.68 -2.34
N ASP A 662 -30.88 -40.17 -3.20
CA ASP A 662 -31.01 -41.47 -3.86
C ASP A 662 -30.99 -42.66 -2.88
N GLN A 663 -30.26 -42.54 -1.75
CA GLN A 663 -30.24 -43.59 -0.72
C GLN A 663 -31.49 -43.55 0.17
N GLU A 664 -31.97 -42.38 0.54
CA GLU A 664 -33.21 -42.20 1.30
C GLU A 664 -34.42 -42.70 0.49
N GLY A 665 -34.46 -42.38 -0.81
CA GLY A 665 -35.51 -42.87 -1.72
C GLY A 665 -35.48 -44.39 -1.94
N LYS A 666 -34.33 -45.06 -1.80
CA LYS A 666 -34.22 -46.53 -1.83
C LYS A 666 -34.67 -47.19 -0.53
N ARG A 667 -34.43 -46.55 0.62
CA ARG A 667 -34.91 -47.04 1.93
C ARG A 667 -36.42 -46.89 2.11
N GLN A 668 -37.05 -45.95 1.44
CA GLN A 668 -38.52 -45.79 1.44
C GLN A 668 -39.26 -46.79 0.53
N LYS A 669 -38.54 -47.59 -0.27
CA LYS A 669 -39.10 -48.60 -1.18
C LYS A 669 -38.79 -50.06 -0.79
N GLN A 670 -38.06 -50.27 0.31
CA GLN A 670 -38.01 -51.54 1.05
C GLN A 670 -38.99 -51.45 2.22
#